data_AF-A0A0W8CLM8-F1
#
_entry.id   AF-A0A0W8CLM8-F1
#
_cell.length_a   1.000
_cell.length_b   1.000
_cell.length_c   1.000
_cell.angle_alpha   90.00
_cell.angle_beta   90.00
_cell.angle_gamma   90.00
#
_symmetry.space_group_name_H-M   'P 1'
#
loop_
_entity.id
_entity.type
_entity.pdbx_description
1 polymer ?
#
loop_
_entity_poly.entity_id
_entity_poly.type
_entity_poly.pdbx_seq_one_letter_code
_entity_poly.pdbx_strand_id
1 'polypeptide(L)'
;MVVSTSTADLIGDLPEIRCRDSKRRRHPSARRRISLTGMRLAVLIAALVGAPAVSAGPYDGWAPHRYCNDIDGIEASRVPPLTPEQAERVESLEQVQIIARHGARAPYAKLFCWDSHKHNPMNAEWDCTTTSVSSQDINPNEHSKGFGRLYRKSYMDGHNILKGDCVIGGLLPLGRHQHKTNGQFLRDAYVGDGPLKLFPTANLSQLELSEIYLRSDDQERTLGSGQALIDGLFPVDGTLSLELHRMLSWDVADISVDYINANEKICPFMGHIGQLSNESPEFWEHLRDPATVEIEHHFNDLVGNFSWGSALECLSTARCNDLELPPGIDEETFTKTYHEVEVRQGIFLTYNDSWYAKLAMQPLAHDMLTRLDGVLNDDPDTYKLSVTMAHDSTIMPFLAASVKENWDRLWTPYAGMLVMEVYKTKSGSHAVRMIFHGEPQHIPECHDTLCDIEEFAEAFAFARNPRTQHDCKLPKKKKHKSPSSNLMTTTADGHAGFQASDYIGSYLLLGLVGIAGLLALRAKARRNRLREHQRRFLSDGMDAFMEFEREMALKRRKENPEQFAPSGPLTPPVKPKDDECCHLDCPNCVLLVYQEKLLEYELSLQSQNQRKKPEPPASKYDLSFYSSKDDEELSDTRRKLLIEADRAVFEVAANDVISAPHQTADGAWRSVRHIDLHIREDQQELVSEQASNIGVYVPNDPSVVERMLVHLHVEDPNVVFTAELLPDSPDDGQHQHQGFEHRPFARAGTVHDALTWTFDLDSTPRQSFLRSLAAYASDENDVAALMSPQTAEAIQAERPHQHVTVADIFDRFPSIRLSFAEFFQNAPPTAPRYYTVSSSRQFVPDIVSITLGLRKTDAQPLPRCSSYLAMLKQGDAIRASFYQSSFVFPFHDRRPIMLISAGTGIAPFRAFLQDLEHENDTSPHHHRPAYLFYGCREASVDFLYGEELQRARDSGVLDKLHVEFSGENDQPKRYVQDALRDQSELVARHLLADEGYIYVCGSLDMGRAVKKAIAAALLKHPEYSNGVITTQEDAERVVTQKLAGQLIITELW
;
A
#
# COMPACT_ATOMS: atom_id res chain seq x y z
N MET A 1 -60.81 -22.47 -9.77
CA MET A 1 -61.96 -22.53 -8.84
C MET A 1 -62.19 -21.14 -8.30
N VAL A 2 -63.42 -20.68 -8.43
CA VAL A 2 -63.95 -19.34 -8.13
C VAL A 2 -64.26 -19.23 -6.64
N VAL A 3 -63.92 -18.11 -5.99
CA VAL A 3 -64.89 -17.23 -5.28
C VAL A 3 -64.32 -15.80 -5.28
N SER A 4 -65.03 -14.92 -5.96
CA SER A 4 -65.00 -13.46 -5.83
C SER A 4 -66.12 -12.99 -4.91
N THR A 5 -65.97 -11.82 -4.29
CA THR A 5 -66.98 -10.72 -4.24
C THR A 5 -66.23 -9.46 -3.77
N SER A 6 -66.03 -8.39 -4.56
CA SER A 6 -67.00 -7.34 -4.98
C SER A 6 -67.59 -6.59 -3.76
N THR A 7 -67.79 -5.26 -3.68
CA THR A 7 -67.85 -4.16 -4.64
C THR A 7 -68.18 -2.84 -3.86
N ALA A 8 -67.88 -1.70 -4.49
CA ALA A 8 -68.73 -0.49 -4.61
C ALA A 8 -68.78 0.59 -3.49
N ASP A 9 -68.31 1.78 -3.90
CA ASP A 9 -69.07 3.04 -4.10
C ASP A 9 -69.32 4.11 -3.00
N LEU A 10 -69.24 5.35 -3.51
CA LEU A 10 -69.92 6.62 -3.16
C LEU A 10 -69.21 7.69 -2.30
N ILE A 11 -68.63 8.67 -3.01
CA ILE A 11 -69.03 10.10 -3.14
C ILE A 11 -69.63 10.80 -1.90
N GLY A 12 -69.06 11.97 -1.53
CA GLY A 12 -69.75 13.00 -0.73
C GLY A 12 -68.90 14.18 -0.23
N ASP A 13 -68.81 15.24 -1.04
CA ASP A 13 -68.77 16.70 -0.77
C ASP A 13 -68.26 17.37 0.54
N LEU A 14 -67.28 18.30 0.36
CA LEU A 14 -67.15 19.74 0.79
C LEU A 14 -67.53 20.24 2.21
N PRO A 15 -66.95 21.37 2.76
CA PRO A 15 -66.36 22.54 2.06
C PRO A 15 -65.08 23.23 2.64
N GLU A 16 -64.49 24.14 1.82
CA GLU A 16 -63.90 25.48 2.15
C GLU A 16 -62.54 25.61 2.91
N ILE A 17 -61.51 26.45 2.59
CA ILE A 17 -61.27 27.70 1.79
C ILE A 17 -59.74 27.76 1.45
N ARG A 18 -59.31 27.76 0.17
CA ARG A 18 -58.71 28.84 -0.68
C ARG A 18 -57.63 29.73 -0.03
N CYS A 19 -56.43 29.92 -0.60
CA CYS A 19 -56.06 30.65 -1.84
C CYS A 19 -54.51 30.56 -2.01
N ARG A 20 -53.81 30.60 -3.16
CA ARG A 20 -54.14 30.87 -4.56
C ARG A 20 -52.93 30.48 -5.44
N ASP A 21 -53.24 29.75 -6.52
CA ASP A 21 -52.63 29.64 -7.87
C ASP A 21 -51.42 30.55 -8.26
N SER A 22 -50.48 30.16 -9.15
CA SER A 22 -50.70 29.51 -10.46
C SER A 22 -49.42 28.99 -11.12
N LYS A 23 -49.59 27.92 -11.90
CA LYS A 23 -48.70 27.36 -12.94
C LYS A 23 -48.29 28.41 -14.00
N ARG A 24 -47.15 28.22 -14.69
CA ARG A 24 -47.13 27.76 -16.11
C ARG A 24 -45.75 27.63 -16.77
N ARG A 25 -45.74 26.58 -17.61
CA ARG A 25 -44.85 26.14 -18.71
C ARG A 25 -44.19 27.22 -19.59
N ARG A 26 -43.01 26.82 -20.12
CA ARG A 26 -42.29 27.35 -21.30
C ARG A 26 -43.14 27.31 -22.59
N HIS A 27 -42.99 28.32 -23.46
CA HIS A 27 -42.65 28.23 -24.90
C HIS A 27 -42.58 29.64 -25.55
N PRO A 28 -42.03 29.80 -26.78
CA PRO A 28 -41.12 30.90 -27.12
C PRO A 28 -41.63 31.78 -28.27
N SER A 29 -40.71 32.63 -28.77
CA SER A 29 -40.66 33.24 -30.11
C SER A 29 -41.15 34.70 -30.28
N ALA A 30 -40.14 35.56 -30.48
CA ALA A 30 -39.93 36.47 -31.62
C ALA A 30 -41.00 37.50 -32.04
N ARG A 31 -40.59 38.79 -32.01
CA ARG A 31 -40.64 39.78 -33.13
C ARG A 31 -39.95 41.08 -32.64
N ARG A 32 -38.77 41.42 -33.16
CA ARG A 32 -38.43 42.22 -34.37
C ARG A 32 -38.49 43.76 -34.18
N ARG A 33 -37.30 44.35 -34.43
CA ARG A 33 -36.96 45.68 -35.03
C ARG A 33 -37.31 46.92 -34.17
N ILE A 34 -36.47 47.96 -34.07
CA ILE A 34 -35.95 48.80 -35.17
C ILE A 34 -34.58 49.44 -34.82
N SER A 35 -33.77 49.52 -35.88
CA SER A 35 -32.47 50.16 -36.14
C SER A 35 -32.36 51.67 -35.84
N LEU A 36 -31.14 52.17 -35.60
CA LEU A 36 -30.51 53.28 -36.35
C LEU A 36 -29.03 53.51 -35.98
N THR A 37 -28.14 53.09 -36.89
CA THR A 37 -27.00 53.83 -37.49
C THR A 37 -26.10 54.75 -36.64
N GLY A 38 -24.80 54.46 -36.65
CA GLY A 38 -23.89 55.11 -37.63
C GLY A 38 -22.99 56.27 -37.17
N MET A 39 -21.72 55.92 -36.89
CA MET A 39 -20.46 56.58 -37.31
C MET A 39 -20.04 58.00 -36.82
N ARG A 40 -18.90 57.96 -36.08
CA ARG A 40 -17.63 58.72 -36.26
C ARG A 40 -17.60 60.24 -36.03
N LEU A 41 -16.81 60.68 -35.04
CA LEU A 41 -15.46 61.25 -35.26
C LEU A 41 -14.67 61.31 -33.93
N ALA A 42 -13.35 61.16 -34.04
CA ALA A 42 -12.41 60.94 -32.95
C ALA A 42 -11.74 62.22 -32.43
N VAL A 43 -11.05 62.04 -31.30
CA VAL A 43 -9.81 62.70 -30.84
C VAL A 43 -9.97 63.72 -29.68
N LEU A 44 -9.47 63.30 -28.49
CA LEU A 44 -8.47 63.95 -27.58
C LEU A 44 -8.80 63.93 -26.06
N ILE A 45 -7.87 63.29 -25.32
CA ILE A 45 -7.38 63.54 -23.95
C ILE A 45 -7.88 62.63 -22.80
N ALA A 46 -6.99 61.67 -22.48
CA ALA A 46 -6.53 61.23 -21.16
C ALA A 46 -7.53 60.69 -20.12
N ALA A 47 -7.53 59.37 -19.96
CA ALA A 47 -7.41 58.69 -18.67
C ALA A 47 -6.97 57.23 -18.89
N LEU A 48 -5.67 57.02 -19.10
CA LEU A 48 -5.01 55.73 -18.91
C LEU A 48 -4.82 55.52 -17.40
N VAL A 49 -5.77 54.84 -16.78
CA VAL A 49 -5.47 53.97 -15.64
C VAL A 49 -5.85 52.58 -16.14
N GLY A 50 -4.84 51.80 -16.53
CA GLY A 50 -5.03 50.39 -16.81
C GLY A 50 -5.64 49.75 -15.58
N ALA A 51 -6.85 49.23 -15.70
CA ALA A 51 -7.29 48.19 -14.80
C ALA A 51 -6.25 47.07 -14.88
N PRO A 52 -5.77 46.52 -13.76
CA PRO A 52 -4.99 45.29 -13.83
C PRO A 52 -5.88 44.27 -14.53
N ALA A 53 -5.38 43.66 -15.60
CA ALA A 53 -5.95 42.43 -16.09
C ALA A 53 -5.97 41.48 -14.89
N VAL A 54 -7.16 41.17 -14.37
CA VAL A 54 -7.31 40.04 -13.47
C VAL A 54 -6.94 38.85 -14.34
N SER A 55 -5.74 38.30 -14.16
CA SER A 55 -5.40 37.04 -14.80
C SER A 55 -6.41 36.02 -14.29
N ALA A 56 -7.14 35.39 -15.20
CA ALA A 56 -7.94 34.22 -14.87
C ALA A 56 -7.04 33.23 -14.11
N GLY A 57 -7.50 32.73 -12.97
CA GLY A 57 -6.79 31.69 -12.24
C GLY A 57 -6.66 30.42 -13.10
N PRO A 58 -5.73 29.51 -12.78
CA PRO A 58 -5.47 28.31 -13.58
C PRO A 58 -6.69 27.40 -13.79
N TYR A 59 -7.71 27.52 -12.93
CA TYR A 59 -8.95 26.72 -12.96
C TYR A 59 -10.20 27.49 -13.41
N ASP A 60 -10.07 28.77 -13.80
CA ASP A 60 -11.21 29.59 -14.21
C ASP A 60 -11.72 29.16 -15.59
N GLY A 61 -13.02 28.82 -15.69
CA GLY A 61 -13.67 28.47 -16.96
C GLY A 61 -13.60 26.99 -17.37
N TRP A 62 -13.08 26.12 -16.50
CA TRP A 62 -13.05 24.68 -16.74
C TRP A 62 -14.44 24.06 -16.68
N ALA A 63 -14.69 23.08 -17.55
CA ALA A 63 -15.96 22.37 -17.61
C ALA A 63 -16.11 21.40 -16.41
N PRO A 64 -17.36 21.03 -16.04
CA PRO A 64 -17.60 19.97 -15.07
C PRO A 64 -16.91 18.66 -15.48
N HIS A 65 -16.34 17.97 -14.51
CA HIS A 65 -15.63 16.70 -14.70
C HIS A 65 -16.49 15.64 -15.43
N ARG A 66 -15.86 14.83 -16.29
CA ARG A 66 -16.55 13.82 -17.13
C ARG A 66 -16.21 12.37 -16.79
N TYR A 67 -15.54 12.15 -15.67
CA TYR A 67 -14.93 10.85 -15.35
C TYR A 67 -15.90 9.66 -15.33
N CYS A 68 -17.18 9.88 -14.96
CA CYS A 68 -18.12 8.79 -14.79
C CYS A 68 -18.53 8.11 -16.09
N ASN A 69 -18.54 8.86 -17.20
CA ASN A 69 -19.07 8.41 -18.49
C ASN A 69 -20.41 7.69 -18.34
N ASP A 70 -21.36 8.32 -17.65
CA ASP A 70 -22.68 7.72 -17.44
C ASP A 70 -23.36 7.40 -18.79
N ILE A 71 -24.45 6.64 -18.75
CA ILE A 71 -25.10 6.16 -19.98
C ILE A 71 -25.64 7.31 -20.85
N ASP A 72 -25.92 8.48 -20.29
CA ASP A 72 -26.33 9.64 -21.07
C ASP A 72 -25.11 10.31 -21.74
N GLY A 73 -23.97 10.32 -21.07
CA GLY A 73 -22.69 10.85 -21.56
C GLY A 73 -21.95 9.92 -22.52
N ILE A 74 -22.18 8.60 -22.44
CA ILE A 74 -21.42 7.62 -23.23
C ILE A 74 -21.62 7.75 -24.73
N GLU A 75 -22.72 8.33 -25.20
CA GLU A 75 -22.95 8.61 -26.62
C GLU A 75 -21.81 9.44 -27.24
N ALA A 76 -21.14 10.29 -26.45
CA ALA A 76 -19.96 11.03 -26.87
C ALA A 76 -18.77 10.12 -27.24
N SER A 77 -18.74 8.87 -26.75
CA SER A 77 -17.72 7.86 -27.07
C SER A 77 -17.91 7.24 -28.45
N ARG A 78 -19.00 7.53 -29.16
CA ARG A 78 -19.29 6.94 -30.46
C ARG A 78 -18.20 7.30 -31.47
N VAL A 79 -17.73 6.31 -32.22
CA VAL A 79 -16.77 6.52 -33.31
C VAL A 79 -17.41 7.40 -34.40
N PRO A 80 -16.87 8.60 -34.68
CA PRO A 80 -17.41 9.47 -35.71
C PRO A 80 -17.03 8.97 -37.12
N PRO A 81 -17.88 9.21 -38.14
CA PRO A 81 -17.51 8.92 -39.52
C PRO A 81 -16.32 9.79 -39.97
N LEU A 82 -15.68 9.42 -41.07
CA LEU A 82 -14.73 10.31 -41.75
C LEU A 82 -15.44 11.57 -42.24
N THR A 83 -14.74 12.69 -42.25
CA THR A 83 -15.23 13.89 -42.97
C THR A 83 -15.38 13.59 -44.46
N PRO A 84 -16.25 14.30 -45.21
CA PRO A 84 -16.40 14.07 -46.65
C PRO A 84 -15.07 14.11 -47.40
N GLU A 85 -14.19 15.05 -47.06
CA GLU A 85 -12.87 15.22 -47.66
C GLU A 85 -11.93 14.04 -47.36
N GLN A 86 -11.96 13.51 -46.13
CA GLN A 86 -11.20 12.32 -45.74
C GLN A 86 -11.75 11.05 -46.40
N ALA A 87 -13.08 10.90 -46.44
CA ALA A 87 -13.76 9.78 -47.09
C ALA A 87 -13.44 9.71 -48.60
N GLU A 88 -13.20 10.85 -49.26
CA GLU A 88 -12.77 10.89 -50.65
C GLU A 88 -11.34 10.38 -50.88
N ARG A 89 -10.47 10.40 -49.85
CA ARG A 89 -9.06 9.96 -49.92
C ARG A 89 -8.88 8.46 -49.68
N VAL A 90 -9.79 7.82 -48.96
CA VAL A 90 -9.69 6.40 -48.58
C VAL A 90 -10.43 5.48 -49.55
N GLU A 91 -9.89 4.28 -49.75
CA GLU A 91 -10.48 3.18 -50.51
C GLU A 91 -11.25 2.25 -49.58
N SER A 92 -10.60 1.75 -48.53
CA SER A 92 -11.14 0.75 -47.60
C SER A 92 -10.57 0.89 -46.18
N LEU A 93 -11.29 0.37 -45.18
CA LEU A 93 -10.81 0.19 -43.80
C LEU A 93 -10.25 -1.24 -43.66
N GLU A 94 -8.99 -1.36 -43.27
CA GLU A 94 -8.24 -2.64 -43.26
C GLU A 94 -8.08 -3.22 -41.85
N GLN A 95 -7.89 -2.38 -40.83
CA GLN A 95 -7.68 -2.82 -39.45
C GLN A 95 -8.20 -1.80 -38.44
N VAL A 96 -8.66 -2.30 -37.29
CA VAL A 96 -9.01 -1.50 -36.10
C VAL A 96 -8.31 -2.06 -34.87
N GLN A 97 -7.61 -1.22 -34.13
CA GLN A 97 -7.00 -1.56 -32.84
C GLN A 97 -7.59 -0.68 -31.73
N ILE A 98 -7.92 -1.27 -30.58
CA ILE A 98 -8.65 -0.61 -29.50
C ILE A 98 -7.90 -0.80 -28.19
N ILE A 99 -7.68 0.29 -27.45
CA ILE A 99 -7.33 0.26 -26.03
C ILE A 99 -8.50 0.84 -25.25
N ALA A 100 -9.09 0.07 -24.34
CA ALA A 100 -10.24 0.53 -23.57
C ALA A 100 -9.99 0.40 -22.07
N ARG A 101 -10.26 1.48 -21.33
CA ARG A 101 -10.29 1.47 -19.86
C ARG A 101 -11.52 0.69 -19.41
N HIS A 102 -11.42 -0.09 -18.35
CA HIS A 102 -12.60 -0.73 -17.73
C HIS A 102 -13.73 0.27 -17.38
N GLY A 103 -14.95 -0.27 -17.22
CA GLY A 103 -16.12 0.50 -16.82
C GLY A 103 -16.15 0.84 -15.33
N ALA A 104 -17.27 1.43 -14.88
CA ALA A 104 -17.55 1.75 -13.49
C ALA A 104 -17.40 0.52 -12.58
N ARG A 105 -16.77 0.73 -11.43
CA ARG A 105 -16.34 -0.33 -10.51
C ARG A 105 -16.27 0.16 -9.06
N ALA A 106 -16.30 -0.75 -8.10
CA ALA A 106 -16.13 -0.45 -6.67
C ALA A 106 -14.68 -0.03 -6.34
N PRO A 107 -14.38 0.59 -5.17
CA PRO A 107 -13.04 1.08 -4.85
C PRO A 107 -11.94 0.03 -5.04
N TYR A 108 -10.84 0.38 -5.72
CA TYR A 108 -9.84 -0.60 -6.18
C TYR A 108 -8.89 -1.13 -5.10
N ALA A 109 -8.87 -0.50 -3.92
CA ALA A 109 -8.08 -0.93 -2.76
C ALA A 109 -8.75 -0.51 -1.45
N LYS A 110 -8.24 -0.99 -0.31
CA LYS A 110 -8.61 -0.44 1.00
C LYS A 110 -7.90 0.91 1.18
N LEU A 111 -8.62 1.99 0.92
CA LEU A 111 -8.04 3.33 0.87
C LEU A 111 -8.44 4.18 2.07
N PHE A 112 -7.53 5.06 2.45
CA PHE A 112 -7.87 6.20 3.29
C PHE A 112 -8.29 7.36 2.38
N CYS A 113 -9.58 7.67 2.36
CA CYS A 113 -10.14 8.78 1.58
C CYS A 113 -9.91 10.12 2.28
N TRP A 114 -10.51 10.27 3.45
CA TRP A 114 -10.44 11.47 4.29
C TRP A 114 -10.89 11.15 5.72
N ASP A 115 -10.55 12.03 6.68
CA ASP A 115 -10.84 11.85 8.12
C ASP A 115 -12.34 11.77 8.42
N SER A 116 -13.21 12.48 7.67
CA SER A 116 -14.66 12.35 7.85
C SER A 116 -15.14 10.93 7.54
N HIS A 117 -15.55 10.19 8.58
CA HIS A 117 -16.16 8.85 8.41
C HIS A 117 -17.51 8.87 7.68
N LYS A 118 -18.18 10.04 7.64
CA LYS A 118 -19.45 10.24 6.94
C LYS A 118 -19.19 10.44 5.45
N HIS A 119 -19.99 9.76 4.62
CA HIS A 119 -19.92 9.84 3.14
C HIS A 119 -18.59 9.36 2.56
N ASN A 120 -17.88 8.51 3.30
CA ASN A 120 -16.68 7.85 2.82
C ASN A 120 -17.11 6.60 2.00
N PRO A 121 -16.73 6.48 0.71
CA PRO A 121 -17.15 5.37 -0.15
C PRO A 121 -16.68 4.00 0.35
N MET A 122 -15.62 3.95 1.17
CA MET A 122 -15.17 2.71 1.81
C MET A 122 -16.17 2.15 2.83
N ASN A 123 -17.09 2.98 3.35
CA ASN A 123 -18.09 2.59 4.34
C ASN A 123 -19.48 2.37 3.73
N ALA A 124 -19.65 2.62 2.43
CA ALA A 124 -20.89 2.45 1.69
C ALA A 124 -21.19 0.95 1.46
N GLU A 125 -22.46 0.65 1.23
CA GLU A 125 -22.93 -0.67 0.81
C GLU A 125 -22.91 -0.73 -0.72
N TRP A 126 -22.22 -1.72 -1.27
CA TRP A 126 -21.96 -1.87 -2.70
C TRP A 126 -22.66 -3.13 -3.25
N ASP A 127 -23.31 -2.99 -4.41
CA ASP A 127 -23.97 -4.07 -5.15
C ASP A 127 -23.15 -4.44 -6.41
N CYS A 128 -22.56 -5.63 -6.39
CA CYS A 128 -21.85 -6.27 -7.49
C CYS A 128 -22.56 -7.57 -7.90
N THR A 129 -23.83 -7.48 -8.28
CA THR A 129 -24.57 -8.58 -8.95
C THR A 129 -23.85 -9.16 -10.17
N THR A 130 -22.87 -8.46 -10.74
CA THR A 130 -21.91 -8.94 -11.75
C THR A 130 -20.93 -9.96 -11.15
N THR A 131 -21.24 -11.25 -11.26
CA THR A 131 -20.38 -12.33 -10.76
C THR A 131 -19.73 -13.14 -11.87
N SER A 132 -18.44 -13.43 -11.70
CA SER A 132 -17.72 -14.41 -12.52
C SER A 132 -18.23 -15.84 -12.30
N VAL A 133 -18.34 -16.59 -13.39
CA VAL A 133 -18.73 -18.01 -13.41
C VAL A 133 -17.66 -18.78 -14.18
N SER A 134 -17.15 -19.86 -13.59
CA SER A 134 -16.12 -20.72 -14.19
C SER A 134 -16.65 -22.14 -14.39
N SER A 135 -16.06 -22.89 -15.32
CA SER A 135 -16.26 -24.35 -15.43
C SER A 135 -14.93 -25.06 -15.56
N GLN A 136 -14.82 -26.22 -14.92
CA GLN A 136 -13.64 -27.10 -14.95
C GLN A 136 -13.72 -28.16 -16.07
N ASP A 137 -14.90 -28.32 -16.69
CA ASP A 137 -15.14 -29.31 -17.75
C ASP A 137 -14.83 -28.76 -19.15
N ILE A 138 -14.29 -27.54 -19.23
CA ILE A 138 -13.90 -26.88 -20.46
C ILE A 138 -12.52 -27.40 -20.88
N ASN A 139 -12.47 -28.10 -22.00
CA ASN A 139 -11.22 -28.34 -22.72
C ASN A 139 -11.12 -27.33 -23.86
N PRO A 140 -10.15 -26.38 -23.83
CA PRO A 140 -10.02 -25.35 -24.86
C PRO A 140 -9.76 -25.91 -26.27
N ASN A 141 -9.31 -27.18 -26.37
CA ASN A 141 -9.07 -27.87 -27.63
C ASN A 141 -10.26 -28.71 -28.13
N GLU A 142 -11.38 -28.78 -27.38
CA GLU A 142 -12.58 -29.54 -27.77
C GLU A 142 -13.81 -28.62 -27.88
N HIS A 143 -14.15 -28.23 -29.11
CA HIS A 143 -15.28 -27.32 -29.40
C HIS A 143 -16.69 -27.95 -29.30
N SER A 144 -16.81 -29.20 -28.84
CA SER A 144 -18.05 -29.99 -28.94
C SER A 144 -18.67 -30.44 -27.61
N LYS A 145 -17.99 -30.22 -26.48
CA LYS A 145 -18.56 -30.51 -25.15
C LYS A 145 -19.21 -29.24 -24.59
N GLY A 146 -20.45 -29.37 -24.10
CA GLY A 146 -21.10 -28.28 -23.38
C GLY A 146 -20.30 -27.85 -22.14
N PHE A 147 -20.62 -26.69 -21.57
CA PHE A 147 -19.88 -26.06 -20.46
C PHE A 147 -19.82 -26.87 -19.14
N GLY A 148 -20.27 -28.13 -19.12
CA GLY A 148 -20.33 -28.96 -17.92
C GLY A 148 -21.05 -28.28 -16.75
N ARG A 149 -20.52 -28.44 -15.53
CA ARG A 149 -21.04 -27.73 -14.35
C ARG A 149 -20.41 -26.33 -14.25
N LEU A 150 -21.28 -25.32 -14.15
CA LEU A 150 -20.89 -23.95 -13.86
C LEU A 150 -20.73 -23.73 -12.35
N TYR A 151 -19.67 -23.04 -11.95
CA TYR A 151 -19.37 -22.66 -10.57
C TYR A 151 -19.35 -21.14 -10.45
N ARG A 152 -20.14 -20.61 -9.53
CA ARG A 152 -20.21 -19.18 -9.23
C ARG A 152 -19.46 -18.90 -7.94
N LYS A 153 -18.63 -17.86 -7.94
CA LYS A 153 -18.03 -17.34 -6.71
C LYS A 153 -19.09 -16.57 -5.91
N SER A 154 -19.25 -16.91 -4.63
CA SER A 154 -20.12 -16.20 -3.69
C SER A 154 -19.28 -15.74 -2.50
N TYR A 155 -19.40 -14.47 -2.13
CA TYR A 155 -18.71 -13.93 -0.96
C TYR A 155 -19.55 -14.16 0.30
N MET A 156 -18.88 -14.39 1.43
CA MET A 156 -19.54 -14.58 2.72
C MET A 156 -19.96 -13.23 3.30
N ASP A 157 -21.19 -13.15 3.82
CA ASP A 157 -21.73 -11.93 4.43
C ASP A 157 -20.82 -11.43 5.56
N GLY A 158 -20.42 -10.15 5.50
CA GLY A 158 -19.59 -9.52 6.51
C GLY A 158 -18.09 -9.83 6.43
N HIS A 159 -17.62 -10.59 5.43
CA HIS A 159 -16.21 -10.95 5.25
C HIS A 159 -15.53 -10.20 4.07
N ASN A 160 -16.17 -9.18 3.52
CA ASN A 160 -15.60 -8.30 2.49
C ASN A 160 -15.08 -6.99 3.10
N ILE A 161 -14.04 -6.40 2.48
CA ILE A 161 -13.52 -5.07 2.86
C ILE A 161 -14.59 -3.98 2.65
N LEU A 162 -15.37 -4.12 1.58
CA LEU A 162 -16.54 -3.29 1.30
C LEU A 162 -17.78 -3.95 1.91
N LYS A 163 -18.74 -3.15 2.36
CA LYS A 163 -20.05 -3.69 2.74
C LYS A 163 -20.83 -4.07 1.48
N GLY A 164 -21.66 -5.11 1.56
CA GLY A 164 -22.38 -5.67 0.42
C GLY A 164 -21.66 -6.88 -0.18
N ASP A 165 -21.90 -7.17 -1.46
CA ASP A 165 -21.43 -8.37 -2.16
C ASP A 165 -20.26 -8.12 -3.13
N CYS A 166 -19.76 -6.88 -3.18
CA CYS A 166 -18.61 -6.49 -3.98
C CYS A 166 -17.25 -6.91 -3.41
N VAL A 167 -16.33 -7.27 -4.33
CA VAL A 167 -14.89 -7.20 -4.05
C VAL A 167 -14.31 -5.84 -4.31
N ILE A 168 -13.18 -5.60 -3.68
CA ILE A 168 -12.29 -4.50 -4.00
C ILE A 168 -11.94 -4.51 -5.50
N GLY A 169 -12.22 -3.40 -6.17
CA GLY A 169 -12.03 -3.23 -7.60
C GLY A 169 -13.00 -4.04 -8.48
N GLY A 170 -14.07 -4.62 -7.92
CA GLY A 170 -15.05 -5.40 -8.66
C GLY A 170 -15.81 -4.55 -9.67
N LEU A 171 -16.02 -5.08 -10.89
CA LEU A 171 -16.83 -4.45 -11.92
C LEU A 171 -18.28 -4.33 -11.45
N LEU A 172 -18.91 -3.19 -11.70
CA LEU A 172 -20.32 -2.97 -11.37
C LEU A 172 -21.23 -3.20 -12.58
N PRO A 173 -22.54 -3.43 -12.38
CA PRO A 173 -23.50 -3.54 -13.47
C PRO A 173 -23.48 -2.35 -14.44
N LEU A 174 -23.29 -1.13 -13.92
CA LEU A 174 -23.11 0.08 -14.71
C LEU A 174 -21.89 -0.04 -15.64
N GLY A 175 -20.75 -0.49 -15.11
CA GLY A 175 -19.52 -0.67 -15.90
C GLY A 175 -19.68 -1.70 -17.03
N ARG A 176 -20.40 -2.79 -16.75
CA ARG A 176 -20.76 -3.78 -17.78
C ARG A 176 -21.67 -3.16 -18.84
N HIS A 177 -22.66 -2.36 -18.43
CA HIS A 177 -23.57 -1.68 -19.37
C HIS A 177 -22.83 -0.68 -20.27
N GLN A 178 -21.93 0.12 -19.69
CA GLN A 178 -21.11 1.08 -20.43
C GLN A 178 -20.35 0.39 -21.57
N HIS A 179 -19.62 -0.70 -21.28
CA HIS A 179 -18.87 -1.39 -22.33
C HIS A 179 -19.76 -2.11 -23.35
N LYS A 180 -20.91 -2.65 -22.94
CA LYS A 180 -21.88 -3.19 -23.90
C LYS A 180 -22.36 -2.13 -24.89
N THR A 181 -22.63 -0.92 -24.41
CA THR A 181 -23.01 0.22 -25.27
C THR A 181 -21.86 0.63 -26.19
N ASN A 182 -20.63 0.73 -25.69
CA ASN A 182 -19.46 0.96 -26.53
C ASN A 182 -19.28 -0.11 -27.61
N GLY A 183 -19.50 -1.39 -27.27
CA GLY A 183 -19.52 -2.49 -28.25
C GLY A 183 -20.55 -2.25 -29.36
N GLN A 184 -21.74 -1.76 -29.03
CA GLN A 184 -22.76 -1.40 -30.03
C GLN A 184 -22.30 -0.24 -30.93
N PHE A 185 -21.61 0.76 -30.39
CA PHE A 185 -21.04 1.84 -31.20
C PHE A 185 -19.97 1.35 -32.15
N LEU A 186 -19.10 0.44 -31.70
CA LEU A 186 -18.11 -0.22 -32.54
C LEU A 186 -18.79 -1.06 -33.62
N ARG A 187 -19.91 -1.72 -33.30
CA ARG A 187 -20.71 -2.46 -34.27
C ARG A 187 -21.26 -1.54 -35.35
N ASP A 188 -21.90 -0.44 -34.95
CA ASP A 188 -22.44 0.56 -35.86
C ASP A 188 -21.35 1.14 -36.77
N ALA A 189 -20.12 1.30 -36.25
CA ALA A 189 -18.97 1.81 -37.00
C ALA A 189 -18.40 0.78 -37.98
N TYR A 190 -18.17 -0.46 -37.54
CA TYR A 190 -17.30 -1.42 -38.24
C TYR A 190 -18.00 -2.63 -38.84
N VAL A 191 -19.25 -2.88 -38.46
CA VAL A 191 -20.08 -3.96 -39.03
C VAL A 191 -21.11 -3.35 -39.96
N GLY A 192 -21.24 -3.91 -41.17
CA GLY A 192 -22.17 -3.40 -42.17
C GLY A 192 -21.68 -3.68 -43.58
N ASP A 193 -22.37 -3.13 -44.58
CA ASP A 193 -21.96 -3.27 -45.97
C ASP A 193 -21.22 -2.02 -46.46
N GLY A 194 -20.18 -2.20 -47.27
CA GLY A 194 -19.39 -1.13 -47.87
C GLY A 194 -17.89 -1.22 -47.53
N PRO A 195 -17.04 -0.48 -48.23
CA PRO A 195 -15.59 -0.65 -48.13
C PRO A 195 -14.99 -0.07 -46.83
N LEU A 196 -15.74 0.78 -46.11
CA LEU A 196 -15.33 1.33 -44.81
C LEU A 196 -15.86 0.50 -43.62
N LYS A 197 -16.43 -0.68 -43.90
CA LYS A 197 -16.88 -1.63 -42.89
C LYS A 197 -15.87 -2.77 -42.82
N LEU A 198 -15.25 -2.92 -41.65
CA LEU A 198 -14.25 -3.96 -41.40
C LEU A 198 -14.85 -5.37 -41.55
N PHE A 199 -16.10 -5.54 -41.11
CA PHE A 199 -16.81 -6.82 -41.16
C PHE A 199 -18.11 -6.70 -41.96
N PRO A 200 -18.15 -7.23 -43.20
CA PRO A 200 -19.37 -7.29 -44.00
C PRO A 200 -20.47 -8.09 -43.31
N THR A 201 -21.71 -7.57 -43.28
CA THR A 201 -22.84 -8.25 -42.62
C THR A 201 -23.05 -9.66 -43.19
N ALA A 202 -22.89 -9.80 -44.51
CA ALA A 202 -23.01 -11.08 -45.22
C ALA A 202 -21.95 -12.12 -44.78
N ASN A 203 -20.77 -11.67 -44.35
CA ASN A 203 -19.63 -12.53 -44.05
C ASN A 203 -19.40 -12.73 -42.56
N LEU A 204 -20.19 -12.12 -41.67
CA LEU A 204 -20.07 -12.36 -40.22
C LEU A 204 -20.12 -13.85 -39.91
N SER A 205 -20.93 -14.62 -40.66
CA SER A 205 -21.07 -16.06 -40.48
C SER A 205 -19.80 -16.88 -40.77
N GLN A 206 -18.83 -16.27 -41.47
CA GLN A 206 -17.56 -16.84 -41.91
C GLN A 206 -16.36 -16.16 -41.21
N LEU A 207 -16.62 -15.36 -40.18
CA LEU A 207 -15.57 -14.68 -39.43
C LEU A 207 -14.69 -15.71 -38.71
N GLU A 208 -13.39 -15.69 -38.99
CA GLU A 208 -12.42 -16.59 -38.37
C GLU A 208 -11.88 -15.96 -37.09
N LEU A 209 -11.75 -16.75 -36.01
CA LEU A 209 -11.24 -16.24 -34.73
C LEU A 209 -9.79 -15.74 -34.82
N SER A 210 -9.02 -16.22 -35.79
CA SER A 210 -7.66 -15.73 -36.06
C SER A 210 -7.62 -14.29 -36.55
N GLU A 211 -8.76 -13.71 -37.00
CA GLU A 211 -8.83 -12.31 -37.42
C GLU A 211 -9.01 -11.34 -36.22
N ILE A 212 -9.22 -11.86 -35.00
CA ILE A 212 -9.46 -11.08 -33.78
C ILE A 212 -8.39 -11.38 -32.73
N TYR A 213 -7.75 -10.34 -32.22
CA TYR A 213 -6.83 -10.41 -31.08
C TYR A 213 -7.46 -9.79 -29.83
N LEU A 214 -7.54 -10.54 -28.73
CA LEU A 214 -8.10 -10.07 -27.46
C LEU A 214 -7.05 -10.17 -26.34
N ARG A 215 -6.83 -9.06 -25.65
CA ARG A 215 -5.85 -8.93 -24.56
C ARG A 215 -6.45 -8.16 -23.39
N SER A 216 -6.16 -8.56 -22.17
CA SER A 216 -6.55 -7.85 -20.95
C SER A 216 -5.54 -8.12 -19.84
N ASP A 217 -5.27 -7.19 -18.93
CA ASP A 217 -4.62 -7.61 -17.67
C ASP A 217 -5.51 -8.62 -16.90
N ASP A 218 -4.88 -9.35 -15.97
CA ASP A 218 -5.56 -10.39 -15.18
C ASP A 218 -6.35 -9.80 -14.00
N GLN A 219 -7.26 -8.88 -14.29
CA GLN A 219 -8.18 -8.33 -13.31
C GLN A 219 -9.63 -8.54 -13.75
N GLU A 220 -10.49 -8.92 -12.81
CA GLU A 220 -11.90 -9.22 -13.11
C GLU A 220 -12.60 -8.05 -13.82
N ARG A 221 -12.27 -6.80 -13.45
CA ARG A 221 -12.91 -5.62 -14.04
C ARG A 221 -12.52 -5.32 -15.47
N THR A 222 -11.30 -5.62 -15.89
CA THR A 222 -10.83 -5.40 -17.27
C THR A 222 -11.34 -6.52 -18.16
N LEU A 223 -11.22 -7.78 -17.71
CA LEU A 223 -11.77 -8.95 -18.41
C LEU A 223 -13.29 -8.87 -18.58
N GLY A 224 -14.03 -8.59 -17.50
CA GLY A 224 -15.49 -8.46 -17.56
C GLY A 224 -15.96 -7.30 -18.43
N SER A 225 -15.20 -6.20 -18.46
CA SER A 225 -15.46 -5.07 -19.37
C SER A 225 -15.22 -5.46 -20.83
N GLY A 226 -14.14 -6.19 -21.11
CA GLY A 226 -13.81 -6.69 -22.44
C GLY A 226 -14.87 -7.64 -22.99
N GLN A 227 -15.31 -8.60 -22.17
CA GLN A 227 -16.41 -9.50 -22.52
C GLN A 227 -17.68 -8.72 -22.89
N ALA A 228 -18.06 -7.72 -22.08
CA ALA A 228 -19.23 -6.90 -22.37
C ALA A 228 -19.08 -6.08 -23.67
N LEU A 229 -17.89 -5.57 -23.95
CA LEU A 229 -17.58 -4.84 -25.19
C LEU A 229 -17.71 -5.74 -26.42
N ILE A 230 -17.15 -6.95 -26.36
CA ILE A 230 -17.26 -7.93 -27.43
C ILE A 230 -18.70 -8.41 -27.60
N ASP A 231 -19.45 -8.66 -26.51
CA ASP A 231 -20.88 -8.99 -26.57
C ASP A 231 -21.73 -7.88 -27.22
N GLY A 232 -21.33 -6.62 -27.06
CA GLY A 232 -21.98 -5.48 -27.72
C GLY A 232 -21.65 -5.40 -29.21
N LEU A 233 -20.40 -5.69 -29.58
CA LEU A 233 -19.91 -5.66 -30.96
C LEU A 233 -20.46 -6.84 -31.79
N PHE A 234 -20.43 -8.02 -31.20
CA PHE A 234 -20.90 -9.29 -31.76
C PHE A 234 -21.94 -9.94 -30.85
N PRO A 235 -23.22 -9.51 -30.92
CA PRO A 235 -24.28 -10.06 -30.10
C PRO A 235 -24.46 -11.57 -30.26
N VAL A 236 -24.61 -12.28 -29.14
CA VAL A 236 -24.77 -13.75 -29.05
C VAL A 236 -26.21 -14.21 -29.38
N ASP A 237 -26.94 -13.47 -30.22
CA ASP A 237 -28.37 -13.70 -30.48
C ASP A 237 -28.68 -14.90 -31.40
N GLY A 238 -27.71 -15.79 -31.60
CA GLY A 238 -27.91 -17.08 -32.28
C GLY A 238 -27.96 -17.02 -33.80
N THR A 239 -27.71 -15.86 -34.44
CA THR A 239 -27.95 -15.71 -35.89
C THR A 239 -26.75 -15.32 -36.75
N LEU A 240 -25.59 -14.95 -36.18
CA LEU A 240 -24.59 -14.17 -36.95
C LEU A 240 -23.19 -14.79 -37.13
N SER A 241 -22.80 -15.88 -36.44
CA SER A 241 -21.61 -16.71 -36.79
C SER A 241 -21.46 -17.96 -35.92
N LEU A 242 -21.19 -19.14 -36.51
CA LEU A 242 -20.93 -20.38 -35.75
C LEU A 242 -19.60 -20.33 -34.97
N GLU A 243 -18.60 -19.59 -35.45
CA GLU A 243 -17.27 -19.45 -34.84
C GLU A 243 -17.28 -18.50 -33.65
N LEU A 244 -18.02 -17.38 -33.71
CA LEU A 244 -18.16 -16.45 -32.57
C LEU A 244 -19.01 -17.02 -31.42
N HIS A 245 -19.73 -18.12 -31.63
CA HIS A 245 -20.34 -18.90 -30.55
C HIS A 245 -19.34 -19.86 -29.88
N ARG A 246 -18.11 -20.00 -30.42
CA ARG A 246 -17.04 -20.75 -29.77
C ARG A 246 -16.33 -19.89 -28.73
N MET A 247 -15.45 -20.54 -27.98
CA MET A 247 -14.71 -19.92 -26.89
C MET A 247 -13.71 -18.89 -27.42
N LEU A 248 -13.92 -17.62 -27.09
CA LEU A 248 -12.94 -16.56 -27.33
C LEU A 248 -11.86 -16.59 -26.24
N SER A 249 -10.60 -16.64 -26.65
CA SER A 249 -9.45 -16.61 -25.74
C SER A 249 -9.00 -15.18 -25.50
N TRP A 250 -8.74 -14.83 -24.25
CA TRP A 250 -8.15 -13.56 -23.84
C TRP A 250 -6.72 -13.80 -23.39
N ASP A 251 -5.77 -13.11 -24.01
CA ASP A 251 -4.39 -13.12 -23.54
C ASP A 251 -4.30 -12.28 -22.25
N VAL A 252 -3.75 -12.87 -21.20
CA VAL A 252 -3.59 -12.23 -19.89
C VAL A 252 -2.17 -12.43 -19.37
N ALA A 253 -1.73 -11.52 -18.51
CA ALA A 253 -0.47 -11.65 -17.78
C ALA A 253 -0.65 -11.17 -16.34
N ASP A 254 0.15 -11.75 -15.44
CA ASP A 254 0.19 -11.32 -14.05
C ASP A 254 0.61 -9.85 -13.95
N ILE A 255 -0.11 -9.08 -13.15
CA ILE A 255 0.13 -7.63 -12.97
C ILE A 255 1.59 -7.30 -12.62
N SER A 256 2.32 -8.22 -11.97
CA SER A 256 3.72 -8.02 -11.58
C SER A 256 4.70 -7.95 -12.76
N VAL A 257 4.33 -8.55 -13.90
CA VAL A 257 5.15 -8.65 -15.12
C VAL A 257 4.40 -8.18 -16.37
N ASP A 258 3.17 -7.71 -16.24
CA ASP A 258 2.41 -7.14 -17.35
C ASP A 258 2.91 -5.72 -17.71
N TYR A 259 3.05 -5.45 -19.01
CA TYR A 259 3.53 -4.19 -19.59
C TYR A 259 2.41 -3.32 -20.19
N ILE A 260 1.16 -3.79 -20.24
CA ILE A 260 0.02 -2.97 -20.70
C ILE A 260 -0.15 -1.75 -19.80
N ASN A 261 0.13 -1.92 -18.51
CA ASN A 261 0.16 -0.84 -17.54
C ASN A 261 1.61 -0.37 -17.34
N ALA A 262 1.78 0.91 -17.02
CA ALA A 262 3.09 1.44 -16.62
C ALA A 262 3.62 0.66 -15.40
N ASN A 263 4.70 -0.10 -15.59
CA ASN A 263 5.18 -1.06 -14.59
C ASN A 263 6.67 -0.88 -14.28
N GLU A 264 6.94 -0.20 -13.16
CA GLU A 264 8.30 0.08 -12.68
C GLU A 264 9.04 -1.18 -12.21
N LYS A 265 8.35 -2.28 -11.90
CA LYS A 265 9.02 -3.55 -11.57
C LYS A 265 9.71 -4.15 -12.78
N ILE A 266 9.13 -3.97 -13.97
CA ILE A 266 9.73 -4.39 -15.25
C ILE A 266 10.80 -3.39 -15.69
N CYS A 267 10.55 -2.10 -15.49
CA CYS A 267 11.43 -1.03 -15.93
C CYS A 267 11.71 -0.02 -14.81
N PRO A 268 12.65 -0.31 -13.89
CA PRO A 268 12.92 0.55 -12.73
C PRO A 268 13.37 1.97 -13.06
N PHE A 269 13.92 2.18 -14.27
CA PHE A 269 14.30 3.51 -14.73
C PHE A 269 13.11 4.48 -14.82
N MET A 270 11.88 3.97 -15.02
CA MET A 270 10.67 4.77 -15.01
C MET A 270 10.48 5.51 -13.68
N GLY A 271 10.73 4.85 -12.53
CA GLY A 271 10.63 5.48 -11.22
C GLY A 271 11.62 6.63 -11.03
N HIS A 272 12.81 6.53 -11.66
CA HIS A 272 13.77 7.64 -11.69
C HIS A 272 13.26 8.84 -12.50
N ILE A 273 12.67 8.60 -13.68
CA ILE A 273 12.07 9.68 -14.48
C ILE A 273 10.94 10.36 -13.70
N GLY A 274 10.15 9.58 -12.95
CA GLY A 274 9.10 10.15 -12.11
C GLY A 274 9.62 11.01 -10.96
N GLN A 275 10.75 10.63 -10.37
CA GLN A 275 11.43 11.51 -9.41
C GLN A 275 11.88 12.83 -10.07
N LEU A 276 12.48 12.77 -11.26
CA LEU A 276 12.92 13.97 -11.99
C LEU A 276 11.75 14.91 -12.33
N SER A 277 10.60 14.34 -12.67
CA SER A 277 9.39 15.12 -12.92
C SER A 277 8.87 15.82 -11.66
N ASN A 278 8.82 15.11 -10.53
CA ASN A 278 8.42 15.66 -9.24
C ASN A 278 9.41 16.70 -8.68
N GLU A 279 10.64 16.72 -9.19
CA GLU A 279 11.67 17.70 -8.84
C GLU A 279 11.73 18.87 -9.86
N SER A 280 10.91 18.83 -10.91
CA SER A 280 10.94 19.81 -11.99
C SER A 280 10.43 21.20 -11.55
N PRO A 281 10.97 22.29 -12.14
CA PRO A 281 10.47 23.64 -11.86
C PRO A 281 8.97 23.80 -12.11
N GLU A 282 8.45 23.18 -13.18
CA GLU A 282 7.03 23.21 -13.57
C GLU A 282 6.14 22.63 -12.47
N PHE A 283 6.48 21.45 -11.94
CA PHE A 283 5.73 20.82 -10.86
C PHE A 283 5.71 21.69 -9.59
N TRP A 284 6.86 22.25 -9.22
CA TRP A 284 6.97 23.09 -8.03
C TRP A 284 6.35 24.48 -8.20
N GLU A 285 6.30 25.02 -9.41
CA GLU A 285 5.58 26.26 -9.72
C GLU A 285 4.08 26.06 -9.55
N HIS A 286 3.54 24.95 -10.07
CA HIS A 286 2.15 24.55 -9.87
C HIS A 286 1.78 24.40 -8.39
N LEU A 287 2.57 23.66 -7.60
CA LEU A 287 2.32 23.48 -6.16
C LEU A 287 2.37 24.78 -5.34
N ARG A 288 3.06 25.82 -5.84
CA ARG A 288 3.15 27.12 -5.16
C ARG A 288 2.12 28.12 -5.65
N ASP A 289 1.33 27.78 -6.68
CA ASP A 289 0.29 28.66 -7.17
C ASP A 289 -0.75 28.92 -6.06
N PRO A 290 -1.11 30.18 -5.78
CA PRO A 290 -2.06 30.50 -4.72
C PRO A 290 -3.42 29.82 -4.88
N ALA A 291 -3.89 29.61 -6.11
CA ALA A 291 -5.17 28.95 -6.37
C ALA A 291 -5.08 27.44 -6.05
N THR A 292 -3.96 26.79 -6.36
CA THR A 292 -3.69 25.39 -6.01
C THR A 292 -3.69 25.19 -4.49
N VAL A 293 -2.98 26.07 -3.77
CA VAL A 293 -2.93 26.04 -2.29
C VAL A 293 -4.31 26.29 -1.67
N GLU A 294 -5.11 27.17 -2.28
CA GLU A 294 -6.49 27.43 -1.84
C GLU A 294 -7.39 26.20 -2.00
N ILE A 295 -7.31 25.49 -3.13
CA ILE A 295 -8.07 24.24 -3.35
C ILE A 295 -7.71 23.20 -2.29
N GLU A 296 -6.41 23.00 -2.02
CA GLU A 296 -5.94 22.05 -1.01
C GLU A 296 -6.47 22.37 0.39
N HIS A 297 -6.35 23.64 0.81
CA HIS A 297 -6.84 24.08 2.12
C HIS A 297 -8.36 23.99 2.22
N HIS A 298 -9.10 24.43 1.20
CA HIS A 298 -10.56 24.39 1.19
C HIS A 298 -11.07 22.94 1.23
N PHE A 299 -10.49 22.05 0.43
CA PHE A 299 -10.86 20.64 0.46
C PHE A 299 -10.52 20.00 1.82
N ASN A 300 -9.34 20.26 2.38
CA ASN A 300 -8.96 19.81 3.73
C ASN A 300 -9.90 20.34 4.82
N ASP A 301 -10.36 21.59 4.74
CA ASP A 301 -11.31 22.18 5.69
C ASP A 301 -12.69 21.48 5.63
N LEU A 302 -13.07 20.95 4.47
CA LEU A 302 -14.33 20.22 4.28
C LEU A 302 -14.28 18.77 4.74
N VAL A 303 -13.17 18.06 4.45
CA VAL A 303 -13.10 16.60 4.66
C VAL A 303 -12.14 16.14 5.76
N GLY A 304 -11.31 17.05 6.28
CA GLY A 304 -10.17 16.75 7.16
C GLY A 304 -8.94 16.34 6.38
N ASN A 305 -7.99 15.64 7.02
CA ASN A 305 -6.80 15.17 6.32
C ASN A 305 -7.19 14.22 5.19
N PHE A 306 -6.54 14.38 4.04
CA PHE A 306 -6.72 13.53 2.87
C PHE A 306 -5.37 13.30 2.18
N SER A 307 -5.35 12.39 1.21
CA SER A 307 -4.21 12.20 0.32
C SER A 307 -4.64 12.45 -1.12
N TRP A 308 -3.88 13.25 -1.87
CA TRP A 308 -4.12 13.46 -3.30
C TRP A 308 -4.16 12.14 -4.09
N GLY A 309 -3.37 11.14 -3.69
CA GLY A 309 -3.38 9.81 -4.31
C GLY A 309 -4.66 9.01 -4.08
N SER A 310 -5.42 9.32 -3.01
CA SER A 310 -6.71 8.67 -2.71
C SER A 310 -7.91 9.54 -3.09
N ALA A 311 -7.75 10.86 -3.10
CA ALA A 311 -8.85 11.82 -3.26
C ALA A 311 -9.59 11.61 -4.57
N LEU A 312 -8.84 11.44 -5.68
CA LEU A 312 -9.38 11.12 -6.99
C LEU A 312 -10.27 9.88 -6.93
N GLU A 313 -9.72 8.81 -6.37
CA GLU A 313 -10.40 7.53 -6.31
C GLU A 313 -11.68 7.60 -5.47
N CYS A 314 -11.61 8.25 -4.31
CA CYS A 314 -12.74 8.34 -3.41
C CYS A 314 -13.83 9.29 -3.91
N LEU A 315 -13.47 10.45 -4.47
CA LEU A 315 -14.43 11.37 -5.07
C LEU A 315 -15.10 10.75 -6.28
N SER A 316 -14.32 10.12 -7.15
CA SER A 316 -14.82 9.58 -8.40
C SER A 316 -15.68 8.34 -8.20
N THR A 317 -15.29 7.42 -7.31
CA THR A 317 -16.13 6.26 -6.97
C THR A 317 -17.43 6.67 -6.30
N ALA A 318 -17.39 7.67 -5.40
CA ALA A 318 -18.61 8.18 -4.78
C ALA A 318 -19.55 8.82 -5.82
N ARG A 319 -19.01 9.73 -6.64
CA ARG A 319 -19.79 10.49 -7.64
C ARG A 319 -20.40 9.61 -8.72
N CYS A 320 -19.65 8.64 -9.24
CA CYS A 320 -20.10 7.80 -10.35
C CYS A 320 -21.06 6.69 -9.96
N ASN A 321 -21.29 6.51 -8.66
CA ASN A 321 -22.21 5.50 -8.11
C ASN A 321 -23.26 6.14 -7.20
N ASP A 322 -23.56 7.43 -7.42
CA ASP A 322 -24.60 8.18 -6.73
C ASP A 322 -24.52 8.15 -5.19
N LEU A 323 -23.30 8.01 -4.64
CA LEU A 323 -23.09 8.12 -3.21
C LEU A 323 -23.10 9.60 -2.78
N GLU A 324 -23.65 9.88 -1.61
CA GLU A 324 -23.59 11.23 -1.04
C GLU A 324 -22.12 11.64 -0.87
N LEU A 325 -21.78 12.87 -1.29
CA LEU A 325 -20.47 13.46 -1.08
C LEU A 325 -20.39 14.11 0.33
N PRO A 326 -19.18 14.26 0.90
CA PRO A 326 -19.00 15.00 2.15
C PRO A 326 -19.68 16.38 2.16
N PRO A 327 -20.28 16.80 3.28
CA PRO A 327 -20.97 18.09 3.37
C PRO A 327 -20.06 19.27 2.98
N GLY A 328 -20.55 20.12 2.08
CA GLY A 328 -19.83 21.32 1.62
C GLY A 328 -18.96 21.10 0.39
N ILE A 329 -18.83 19.86 -0.11
CA ILE A 329 -18.34 19.62 -1.47
C ILE A 329 -19.51 19.85 -2.45
N ASP A 330 -19.54 21.05 -3.02
CA ASP A 330 -20.40 21.38 -4.16
C ASP A 330 -19.72 21.04 -5.49
N GLU A 331 -20.44 21.24 -6.60
CA GLU A 331 -19.93 20.93 -7.94
C GLU A 331 -18.65 21.72 -8.29
N GLU A 332 -18.54 22.96 -7.80
CA GLU A 332 -17.36 23.79 -8.01
C GLU A 332 -16.15 23.22 -7.27
N THR A 333 -16.31 22.89 -5.99
CA THR A 333 -15.26 22.30 -5.16
C THR A 333 -14.83 20.94 -5.70
N PHE A 334 -15.79 20.09 -6.07
CA PHE A 334 -15.51 18.80 -6.70
C PHE A 334 -14.65 19.00 -7.96
N THR A 335 -15.12 19.84 -8.87
CA THR A 335 -14.49 20.06 -10.17
C THR A 335 -13.07 20.61 -10.02
N LYS A 336 -12.86 21.61 -9.15
CA LYS A 336 -11.52 22.16 -8.87
C LYS A 336 -10.57 21.12 -8.26
N THR A 337 -11.04 20.34 -7.28
CA THR A 337 -10.22 19.32 -6.62
C THR A 337 -9.84 18.20 -7.60
N TYR A 338 -10.78 17.83 -8.47
CA TYR A 338 -10.56 16.80 -9.48
C TYR A 338 -9.53 17.26 -10.52
N HIS A 339 -9.72 18.46 -11.08
CA HIS A 339 -8.82 19.06 -12.06
C HIS A 339 -7.41 19.28 -11.51
N GLU A 340 -7.28 19.54 -10.21
CA GLU A 340 -5.96 19.61 -9.58
C GLU A 340 -5.18 18.29 -9.68
N VAL A 341 -5.85 17.14 -9.55
CA VAL A 341 -5.20 15.84 -9.74
C VAL A 341 -4.81 15.64 -11.20
N GLU A 342 -5.67 16.02 -12.14
CA GLU A 342 -5.39 15.94 -13.57
C GLU A 342 -4.18 16.78 -13.98
N VAL A 343 -4.06 18.01 -13.47
CA VAL A 343 -2.91 18.86 -13.76
C VAL A 343 -1.62 18.23 -13.24
N ARG A 344 -1.60 17.74 -11.98
CA ARG A 344 -0.42 17.05 -11.43
C ARG A 344 -0.01 15.86 -12.28
N GLN A 345 -0.98 15.04 -12.68
CA GLN A 345 -0.73 13.87 -13.52
C GLN A 345 -0.28 14.26 -14.93
N GLY A 346 -0.84 15.34 -15.49
CA GLY A 346 -0.49 15.88 -16.79
C GLY A 346 0.95 16.39 -16.84
N ILE A 347 1.38 17.16 -15.84
CA ILE A 347 2.79 17.59 -15.69
C ILE A 347 3.70 16.36 -15.63
N PHE A 348 3.33 15.36 -14.82
CA PHE A 348 4.10 14.13 -14.69
C PHE A 348 4.27 13.38 -16.03
N LEU A 349 3.16 13.13 -16.72
CA LEU A 349 3.16 12.32 -17.95
C LEU A 349 3.77 13.03 -19.15
N THR A 350 3.73 14.36 -19.19
CA THR A 350 4.29 15.16 -20.30
C THR A 350 5.72 15.66 -20.04
N TYR A 351 6.26 15.41 -18.84
CA TYR A 351 7.60 15.81 -18.44
C TYR A 351 8.67 15.36 -19.44
N ASN A 352 9.53 16.31 -19.80
CA ASN A 352 10.70 16.12 -20.67
C ASN A 352 10.35 15.37 -21.97
N ASP A 353 9.40 15.91 -22.74
CA ASP A 353 8.89 15.30 -23.97
C ASP A 353 8.23 13.93 -23.73
N SER A 354 7.41 13.86 -22.69
CA SER A 354 6.66 12.65 -22.30
C SER A 354 7.56 11.45 -22.06
N TRP A 355 8.75 11.67 -21.48
CA TRP A 355 9.78 10.63 -21.37
C TRP A 355 9.30 9.39 -20.61
N TYR A 356 8.61 9.61 -19.48
CA TYR A 356 8.01 8.53 -18.70
C TYR A 356 6.99 7.76 -19.52
N ALA A 357 6.06 8.48 -20.15
CA ALA A 357 4.97 7.92 -20.95
C ALA A 357 5.49 7.12 -22.15
N LYS A 358 6.46 7.65 -22.91
CA LYS A 358 7.09 6.96 -24.04
C LYS A 358 7.78 5.68 -23.59
N LEU A 359 8.58 5.70 -22.52
CA LEU A 359 9.26 4.50 -22.01
C LEU A 359 8.28 3.46 -21.44
N ALA A 360 7.23 3.93 -20.76
CA ALA A 360 6.20 3.09 -20.19
C ALA A 360 5.42 2.34 -21.28
N MET A 361 4.95 3.07 -22.29
CA MET A 361 4.05 2.56 -23.33
C MET A 361 4.76 2.00 -24.55
N GLN A 362 6.10 2.15 -24.64
CA GLN A 362 6.90 1.61 -25.73
C GLN A 362 6.57 0.14 -26.07
N PRO A 363 6.45 -0.82 -25.12
CA PRO A 363 6.13 -2.20 -25.47
C PRO A 363 4.73 -2.37 -26.07
N LEU A 364 3.70 -1.76 -25.48
CA LEU A 364 2.33 -1.85 -25.98
C LEU A 364 2.20 -1.19 -27.36
N ALA A 365 2.79 -0.01 -27.53
CA ALA A 365 2.83 0.68 -28.82
C ALA A 365 3.61 -0.13 -29.86
N HIS A 366 4.71 -0.80 -29.48
CA HIS A 366 5.47 -1.67 -30.36
C HIS A 366 4.65 -2.86 -30.87
N ASP A 367 3.87 -3.51 -29.99
CA ASP A 367 2.97 -4.59 -30.40
C ASP A 367 1.89 -4.10 -31.37
N MET A 368 1.32 -2.91 -31.11
CA MET A 368 0.33 -2.30 -32.00
C MET A 368 0.93 -1.97 -33.37
N LEU A 369 2.14 -1.42 -33.42
CA LEU A 369 2.86 -1.15 -34.67
C LEU A 369 3.21 -2.45 -35.41
N THR A 370 3.56 -3.52 -34.69
CA THR A 370 3.85 -4.82 -35.30
C THR A 370 2.60 -5.38 -36.00
N ARG A 371 1.42 -5.23 -35.39
CA ARG A 371 0.13 -5.61 -36.04
C ARG A 371 -0.21 -4.72 -37.23
N LEU A 372 0.11 -3.43 -37.16
CA LEU A 372 -0.05 -2.49 -38.27
C LEU A 372 0.87 -2.87 -39.43
N ASP A 373 2.15 -3.17 -39.15
CA ASP A 373 3.13 -3.56 -40.17
C ASP A 373 2.70 -4.83 -40.90
N GLY A 374 1.98 -5.76 -40.26
CA GLY A 374 1.36 -6.91 -40.93
C GLY A 374 0.37 -6.49 -42.02
N VAL A 375 -0.46 -5.47 -41.77
CA VAL A 375 -1.38 -4.90 -42.77
C VAL A 375 -0.62 -4.24 -43.91
N LEU A 376 0.40 -3.43 -43.59
CA LEU A 376 1.20 -2.73 -44.60
C LEU A 376 1.95 -3.68 -45.54
N ASN A 377 2.27 -4.88 -45.06
CA ASN A 377 2.97 -5.92 -45.82
C ASN A 377 2.02 -6.93 -46.50
N ASP A 378 0.71 -6.68 -46.48
CA ASP A 378 -0.33 -7.60 -46.99
C ASP A 378 -0.20 -9.03 -46.40
N ASP A 379 0.16 -9.15 -45.12
CA ASP A 379 0.29 -10.44 -44.43
C ASP A 379 -1.10 -11.09 -44.27
N PRO A 380 -1.34 -12.31 -44.80
CA PRO A 380 -2.64 -12.98 -44.70
C PRO A 380 -3.05 -13.34 -43.27
N ASP A 381 -2.09 -13.42 -42.33
CA ASP A 381 -2.34 -13.81 -40.94
C ASP A 381 -2.53 -12.60 -40.00
N THR A 382 -2.64 -11.37 -40.54
CA THR A 382 -2.83 -10.16 -39.73
C THR A 382 -4.22 -10.07 -39.09
N TYR A 383 -4.28 -9.54 -37.87
CA TYR A 383 -5.54 -9.30 -37.18
C TYR A 383 -6.28 -8.12 -37.82
N LYS A 384 -7.58 -8.29 -38.09
CA LYS A 384 -8.47 -7.18 -38.50
C LYS A 384 -8.90 -6.34 -37.30
N LEU A 385 -9.17 -7.00 -36.17
CA LEU A 385 -9.57 -6.34 -34.93
C LEU A 385 -8.63 -6.73 -33.80
N SER A 386 -8.10 -5.73 -33.10
CA SER A 386 -7.36 -5.93 -31.85
C SER A 386 -8.04 -5.16 -30.72
N VAL A 387 -8.28 -5.81 -29.58
CA VAL A 387 -8.86 -5.20 -28.39
C VAL A 387 -7.96 -5.46 -27.19
N THR A 388 -7.49 -4.39 -26.56
CA THR A 388 -6.72 -4.40 -25.32
C THR A 388 -7.52 -3.72 -24.22
N MET A 389 -7.96 -4.49 -23.23
CA MET A 389 -8.58 -3.95 -22.01
C MET A 389 -7.51 -3.57 -20.99
N ALA A 390 -7.61 -2.35 -20.46
CA ALA A 390 -6.56 -1.74 -19.66
C ALA A 390 -7.14 -0.79 -18.60
N HIS A 391 -6.25 0.04 -18.04
CA HIS A 391 -6.58 1.07 -17.06
C HIS A 391 -6.42 2.49 -17.64
N ASP A 392 -6.87 3.48 -16.87
CA ASP A 392 -6.49 4.89 -17.06
C ASP A 392 -4.97 5.09 -17.05
N SER A 393 -4.28 4.36 -16.17
CA SER A 393 -2.81 4.29 -16.13
C SER A 393 -2.14 3.66 -17.37
N THR A 394 -2.92 3.22 -18.36
CA THR A 394 -2.46 2.88 -19.71
C THR A 394 -2.81 3.97 -20.72
N ILE A 395 -4.09 4.35 -20.80
CA ILE A 395 -4.55 5.26 -21.88
C ILE A 395 -3.95 6.65 -21.71
N MET A 396 -3.89 7.19 -20.49
CA MET A 396 -3.32 8.52 -20.25
C MET A 396 -1.83 8.60 -20.66
N PRO A 397 -0.93 7.70 -20.21
CA PRO A 397 0.44 7.70 -20.71
C PRO A 397 0.52 7.40 -22.21
N PHE A 398 -0.39 6.58 -22.78
CA PHE A 398 -0.39 6.34 -24.22
C PHE A 398 -0.66 7.63 -24.99
N LEU A 399 -1.70 8.38 -24.61
CA LEU A 399 -2.02 9.69 -25.17
C LEU A 399 -0.87 10.69 -24.97
N ALA A 400 -0.30 10.75 -23.78
CA ALA A 400 0.85 11.62 -23.50
C ALA A 400 2.05 11.27 -24.41
N ALA A 401 2.28 9.99 -24.71
CA ALA A 401 3.35 9.53 -25.58
C ALA A 401 3.08 9.80 -27.07
N SER A 402 1.83 9.68 -27.53
CA SER A 402 1.47 9.69 -28.95
C SER A 402 0.92 11.01 -29.48
N VAL A 403 0.17 11.76 -28.65
CA VAL A 403 -0.48 13.02 -29.07
C VAL A 403 -0.03 14.23 -28.26
N LYS A 404 0.64 13.99 -27.12
CA LYS A 404 1.35 14.97 -26.29
C LYS A 404 0.59 16.28 -26.03
N GLU A 405 0.84 17.31 -26.84
CA GLU A 405 0.29 18.66 -26.68
C GLU A 405 -1.18 18.77 -27.09
N ASN A 406 -1.65 17.82 -27.89
CA ASN A 406 -3.03 17.77 -28.38
C ASN A 406 -3.96 16.95 -27.45
N TRP A 407 -3.42 16.31 -26.42
CA TRP A 407 -4.22 15.73 -25.34
C TRP A 407 -4.56 16.83 -24.34
N ASP A 408 -5.86 16.91 -24.00
CA ASP A 408 -6.41 17.86 -23.04
C ASP A 408 -5.95 17.66 -21.59
N ARG A 409 -5.15 16.62 -21.33
CA ARG A 409 -4.63 16.22 -20.01
C ARG A 409 -5.71 15.80 -19.02
N LEU A 410 -6.95 15.62 -19.48
CA LEU A 410 -8.04 15.15 -18.66
C LEU A 410 -7.87 13.66 -18.37
N TRP A 411 -8.34 13.25 -17.20
CA TRP A 411 -8.33 11.86 -16.78
C TRP A 411 -9.26 11.04 -17.66
N THR A 412 -8.77 9.89 -18.13
CA THR A 412 -9.58 9.01 -18.98
C THR A 412 -10.83 8.55 -18.22
N PRO A 413 -12.06 8.83 -18.72
CA PRO A 413 -13.27 8.49 -18.00
C PRO A 413 -13.54 6.98 -18.03
N TYR A 414 -14.41 6.46 -17.16
CA TYR A 414 -14.78 5.04 -17.16
C TYR A 414 -15.28 4.61 -18.53
N ALA A 415 -14.92 3.41 -18.97
CA ALA A 415 -15.22 2.95 -20.33
C ALA A 415 -14.71 3.88 -21.45
N GLY A 416 -13.72 4.74 -21.19
CA GLY A 416 -13.05 5.50 -22.23
C GLY A 416 -12.30 4.58 -23.21
N MET A 417 -12.41 4.87 -24.50
CA MET A 417 -11.79 4.07 -25.57
C MET A 417 -10.85 4.93 -26.43
N LEU A 418 -9.67 4.40 -26.69
CA LEU A 418 -8.78 4.85 -27.74
C LEU A 418 -8.88 3.86 -28.90
N VAL A 419 -9.25 4.33 -30.08
CA VAL A 419 -9.45 3.54 -31.30
C VAL A 419 -8.47 4.01 -32.37
N MET A 420 -7.76 3.09 -32.98
CA MET A 420 -6.85 3.32 -34.10
C MET A 420 -7.39 2.59 -35.33
N GLU A 421 -7.73 3.36 -36.36
CA GLU A 421 -8.23 2.85 -37.63
C GLU A 421 -7.14 2.95 -38.69
N VAL A 422 -6.97 1.88 -39.47
CA VAL A 422 -5.99 1.80 -40.55
C VAL A 422 -6.73 1.71 -41.87
N TYR A 423 -6.50 2.66 -42.76
CA TYR A 423 -7.16 2.78 -44.05
C TYR A 423 -6.18 2.55 -45.19
N LYS A 424 -6.66 1.90 -46.25
CA LYS A 424 -6.03 1.95 -47.56
C LYS A 424 -6.48 3.21 -48.27
N THR A 425 -5.54 3.94 -48.88
CA THR A 425 -5.82 5.19 -49.59
C THR A 425 -5.99 4.95 -51.09
N LYS A 426 -6.75 5.81 -51.78
CA LYS A 426 -6.93 5.71 -53.25
C LYS A 426 -5.65 5.93 -54.06
N SER A 427 -4.61 6.50 -53.44
CA SER A 427 -3.27 6.61 -54.04
C SER A 427 -2.46 5.32 -53.95
N GLY A 428 -2.95 4.30 -53.23
CA GLY A 428 -2.28 3.02 -53.00
C GLY A 428 -1.37 2.99 -51.77
N SER A 429 -1.32 4.07 -50.97
CA SER A 429 -0.64 4.11 -49.66
C SER A 429 -1.63 3.76 -48.51
N HIS A 430 -1.23 3.98 -47.26
CA HIS A 430 -2.07 3.82 -46.07
C HIS A 430 -2.20 5.12 -45.27
N ALA A 431 -3.25 5.21 -44.47
CA ALA A 431 -3.46 6.30 -43.53
C ALA A 431 -4.01 5.76 -42.20
N VAL A 432 -3.67 6.42 -41.09
CA VAL A 432 -4.08 6.02 -39.75
C VAL A 432 -4.88 7.14 -39.10
N ARG A 433 -5.98 6.79 -38.43
CA ARG A 433 -6.78 7.73 -37.64
C ARG A 433 -6.86 7.24 -36.19
N MET A 434 -6.46 8.10 -35.25
CA MET A 434 -6.62 7.84 -33.82
C MET A 434 -7.83 8.61 -33.29
N ILE A 435 -8.67 7.96 -32.50
CA ILE A 435 -9.90 8.51 -31.94
C ILE A 435 -9.90 8.21 -30.45
N PHE A 436 -9.93 9.23 -29.62
CA PHE A 436 -10.05 9.06 -28.18
C PHE A 436 -11.42 9.55 -27.74
N HIS A 437 -12.21 8.65 -27.16
CA HIS A 437 -13.52 8.95 -26.60
C HIS A 437 -14.42 9.73 -27.58
N GLY A 438 -14.50 9.23 -28.83
CA GLY A 438 -15.30 9.78 -29.92
C GLY A 438 -14.73 11.02 -30.60
N GLU A 439 -13.59 11.55 -30.14
CA GLU A 439 -12.95 12.71 -30.75
C GLU A 439 -11.71 12.29 -31.55
N PRO A 440 -11.64 12.58 -32.87
CA PRO A 440 -10.45 12.34 -33.68
C PRO A 440 -9.28 13.17 -33.16
N GLN A 441 -8.16 12.51 -32.89
CA GLN A 441 -6.97 13.12 -32.32
C GLN A 441 -6.04 13.61 -33.41
N HIS A 442 -5.48 14.80 -33.23
CA HIS A 442 -4.41 15.31 -34.08
C HIS A 442 -3.07 14.79 -33.54
N ILE A 443 -2.38 13.97 -34.33
CA ILE A 443 -1.04 13.50 -34.00
C ILE A 443 -0.03 14.58 -34.45
N PRO A 444 0.96 14.99 -33.62
CA PRO A 444 1.77 16.20 -33.85
C PRO A 444 2.46 16.29 -35.22
N GLU A 445 2.94 15.15 -35.74
CA GLU A 445 3.66 15.04 -37.01
C GLU A 445 2.73 15.03 -38.23
N CYS A 446 1.43 14.87 -38.02
CA CYS A 446 0.46 14.65 -39.08
C CYS A 446 -0.19 15.96 -39.55
N HIS A 447 -0.51 16.04 -40.84
CA HIS A 447 -1.17 17.24 -41.38
C HIS A 447 -2.63 17.44 -40.92
N ASP A 448 -3.36 16.33 -40.79
CA ASP A 448 -4.73 16.31 -40.28
C ASP A 448 -5.00 15.04 -39.45
N THR A 449 -6.23 14.84 -38.97
CA THR A 449 -6.59 13.70 -38.09
C THR A 449 -6.60 12.34 -38.79
N LEU A 450 -6.59 12.31 -40.13
CA LEU A 450 -6.31 11.15 -40.95
C LEU A 450 -4.85 11.24 -41.42
N CYS A 451 -3.96 10.71 -40.60
CA CYS A 451 -2.52 10.81 -40.75
C CYS A 451 -1.99 9.90 -41.86
N ASP A 452 -1.08 10.40 -42.69
CA ASP A 452 -0.35 9.54 -43.64
C ASP A 452 0.52 8.54 -42.89
N ILE A 453 0.71 7.34 -43.45
CA ILE A 453 1.47 6.28 -42.78
C ILE A 453 2.93 6.65 -42.52
N GLU A 454 3.56 7.47 -43.37
CA GLU A 454 4.95 7.91 -43.17
C GLU A 454 5.05 8.89 -42.00
N GLU A 455 4.13 9.86 -41.92
CA GLU A 455 4.02 10.82 -40.80
C GLU A 455 3.69 10.09 -39.48
N PHE A 456 2.78 9.11 -39.54
CA PHE A 456 2.43 8.28 -38.38
C PHE A 456 3.62 7.47 -37.87
N ALA A 457 4.43 6.92 -38.79
CA ALA A 457 5.64 6.18 -38.44
C ALA A 457 6.68 7.05 -37.73
N GLU A 458 6.78 8.33 -38.10
CA GLU A 458 7.65 9.31 -37.45
C GLU A 458 7.15 9.64 -36.04
N ALA A 459 5.85 9.91 -35.87
CA ALA A 459 5.23 10.16 -34.57
C ALA A 459 5.46 9.02 -33.56
N PHE A 460 5.41 7.79 -34.05
CA PHE A 460 5.59 6.57 -33.26
C PHE A 460 7.03 6.01 -33.26
N ALA A 461 8.02 6.80 -33.69
CA ALA A 461 9.42 6.37 -33.76
C ALA A 461 9.96 5.82 -32.43
N PHE A 462 9.45 6.32 -31.28
CA PHE A 462 9.84 5.83 -29.95
C PHE A 462 9.51 4.35 -29.70
N ALA A 463 8.53 3.80 -30.43
CA ALA A 463 8.04 2.44 -30.29
C ALA A 463 8.38 1.53 -31.48
N ARG A 464 9.11 2.03 -32.48
CA ARG A 464 9.52 1.20 -33.63
C ARG A 464 10.44 0.05 -33.24
N ASN A 465 11.25 0.22 -32.20
CA ASN A 465 12.07 -0.85 -31.64
C ASN A 465 11.47 -1.36 -30.31
N PRO A 466 11.57 -2.67 -30.02
CA PRO A 466 11.13 -3.21 -28.75
C PRO A 466 11.96 -2.63 -27.61
N ARG A 467 11.31 -2.38 -26.46
CA ARG A 467 12.00 -1.92 -25.25
C ARG A 467 12.99 -2.99 -24.79
N THR A 468 14.26 -2.61 -24.66
CA THR A 468 15.32 -3.51 -24.22
C THR A 468 15.57 -3.37 -22.72
N GLN A 469 16.27 -4.34 -22.14
CA GLN A 469 16.78 -4.19 -20.77
C GLN A 469 17.72 -2.98 -20.64
N HIS A 470 18.39 -2.54 -21.71
CA HIS A 470 19.27 -1.37 -21.66
C HIS A 470 18.50 -0.08 -21.42
N ASP A 471 17.34 0.07 -22.06
CA ASP A 471 16.45 1.23 -21.93
C ASP A 471 15.90 1.36 -20.50
N CYS A 472 15.83 0.25 -19.78
CA CYS A 472 15.39 0.19 -18.39
C CYS A 472 16.53 0.23 -17.36
N LYS A 473 17.79 0.39 -17.79
CA LYS A 473 18.93 0.53 -16.87
C LYS A 473 18.97 1.96 -16.33
N LEU A 474 19.08 2.06 -15.01
CA LEU A 474 19.38 3.33 -14.36
C LEU A 474 20.69 3.91 -14.92
N PRO A 475 20.78 5.24 -15.12
CA PRO A 475 21.97 5.87 -15.65
C PRO A 475 23.14 5.60 -14.72
N LYS A 476 24.25 5.08 -15.25
CA LYS A 476 25.48 4.98 -14.47
C LYS A 476 25.91 6.40 -14.08
N LYS A 477 26.12 6.65 -12.79
CA LYS A 477 26.65 7.93 -12.28
C LYS A 477 27.88 8.35 -13.07
N LYS A 478 27.75 9.38 -13.89
CA LYS A 478 28.90 10.03 -14.50
C LYS A 478 29.69 10.68 -13.37
N LYS A 479 30.92 10.22 -13.11
CA LYS A 479 31.91 10.99 -12.36
C LYS A 479 32.01 12.37 -13.03
N HIS A 480 31.54 13.42 -12.37
CA HIS A 480 31.72 14.78 -12.86
C HIS A 480 33.22 15.05 -13.04
N LYS A 481 33.68 15.18 -14.29
CA LYS A 481 34.91 15.92 -14.57
C LYS A 481 34.59 17.39 -14.31
N SER A 482 35.24 17.97 -13.31
CA SER A 482 35.25 19.40 -13.07
C SER A 482 35.62 20.15 -14.35
N PRO A 483 34.91 21.24 -14.72
CA PRO A 483 35.43 22.15 -15.73
C PRO A 483 36.63 22.86 -15.11
N SER A 484 37.82 22.60 -15.66
CA SER A 484 39.04 23.30 -15.29
C SER A 484 38.91 24.78 -15.64
N SER A 485 38.94 25.62 -14.61
CA SER A 485 39.15 27.05 -14.72
C SER A 485 40.54 27.32 -15.32
N ASN A 486 40.61 27.78 -16.57
CA ASN A 486 41.75 28.52 -17.08
C ASN A 486 41.27 29.92 -17.45
N LEU A 487 41.50 30.85 -16.53
CA LEU A 487 41.44 32.28 -16.80
C LEU A 487 42.88 32.76 -17.02
N MET A 488 43.22 33.16 -18.25
CA MET A 488 44.02 34.34 -18.60
C MET A 488 44.51 34.27 -20.06
N THR A 489 43.99 35.14 -20.93
CA THR A 489 44.69 36.26 -21.62
C THR A 489 43.91 36.72 -22.87
N THR A 490 43.57 38.02 -22.89
CA THR A 490 43.70 39.01 -24.01
C THR A 490 43.75 38.48 -25.45
N THR A 491 43.09 39.01 -26.48
CA THR A 491 42.58 40.36 -26.80
C THR A 491 41.94 40.27 -28.20
N ALA A 492 40.82 40.95 -28.44
CA ALA A 492 40.46 41.46 -29.77
C ALA A 492 39.88 42.86 -29.59
N ASP A 493 40.50 43.81 -30.28
CA ASP A 493 40.21 45.25 -30.28
C ASP A 493 38.78 45.58 -30.71
N GLY A 494 38.25 46.70 -30.18
CA GLY A 494 37.05 47.32 -30.72
C GLY A 494 36.34 48.29 -29.78
N HIS A 495 36.84 49.52 -29.70
CA HIS A 495 36.26 50.65 -28.98
C HIS A 495 34.79 50.94 -29.29
N ALA A 496 33.97 51.17 -28.25
CA ALA A 496 33.07 52.32 -28.13
C ALA A 496 32.56 52.41 -26.68
N GLY A 497 32.91 53.48 -25.97
CA GLY A 497 32.47 53.70 -24.59
C GLY A 497 31.02 54.21 -24.51
N PHE A 498 30.43 54.17 -23.32
CA PHE A 498 29.60 55.26 -22.79
C PHE A 498 29.38 55.13 -21.28
N GLN A 499 29.34 56.28 -20.60
CA GLN A 499 29.40 56.49 -19.16
C GLN A 499 28.08 56.20 -18.42
N ALA A 500 28.20 55.84 -17.15
CA ALA A 500 27.12 55.83 -16.17
C ALA A 500 27.02 57.18 -15.45
N SER A 501 25.90 57.89 -15.66
CA SER A 501 25.33 58.85 -14.72
C SER A 501 23.85 59.03 -15.06
N ASP A 502 23.02 59.16 -14.01
CA ASP A 502 21.55 59.40 -14.00
C ASP A 502 20.75 58.08 -13.75
N TYR A 503 19.96 57.87 -12.69
CA TYR A 503 19.22 58.78 -11.80
C TYR A 503 19.12 58.21 -10.36
N ILE A 504 19.34 59.10 -9.39
CA ILE A 504 18.85 59.01 -8.01
C ILE A 504 17.39 59.46 -8.01
N GLY A 505 16.45 58.62 -7.55
CA GLY A 505 15.06 59.05 -7.44
C GLY A 505 14.03 57.99 -7.06
N SER A 506 14.23 57.21 -5.98
CA SER A 506 13.14 56.37 -5.44
C SER A 506 13.33 55.80 -4.01
N TYR A 507 14.39 56.16 -3.27
CA TYR A 507 14.68 55.53 -1.96
C TYR A 507 13.89 56.04 -0.74
N LEU A 508 12.99 57.02 -0.89
CA LEU A 508 12.21 57.54 0.24
C LEU A 508 10.84 56.88 0.44
N LEU A 509 10.34 56.07 -0.51
CA LEU A 509 9.09 55.32 -0.35
C LEU A 509 9.29 53.91 0.23
N LEU A 510 10.46 53.30 0.00
CA LEU A 510 10.77 51.93 0.46
C LEU A 510 11.06 51.85 1.97
N GLY A 511 11.51 52.95 2.59
CA GLY A 511 11.83 52.99 4.02
C GLY A 511 10.60 52.93 4.93
N LEU A 512 9.47 53.54 4.52
CA LEU A 512 8.25 53.59 5.34
C LEU A 512 7.38 52.33 5.18
N VAL A 513 7.37 51.70 4.00
CA VAL A 513 6.68 50.42 3.76
C VAL A 513 7.41 49.25 4.44
N GLY A 514 8.75 49.28 4.48
CA GLY A 514 9.56 48.24 5.13
C GLY A 514 9.32 48.14 6.64
N ILE A 515 9.20 49.27 7.34
CA ILE A 515 8.99 49.28 8.80
C ILE A 515 7.56 48.87 9.17
N ALA A 516 6.55 49.30 8.40
CA ALA A 516 5.17 48.86 8.58
C ALA A 516 4.97 47.37 8.27
N GLY A 517 5.64 46.85 7.23
CA GLY A 517 5.64 45.44 6.87
C GLY A 517 6.28 44.55 7.94
N LEU A 518 7.40 44.98 8.54
CA LEU A 518 8.08 44.25 9.62
C LEU A 518 7.26 44.21 10.92
N LEU A 519 6.55 45.29 11.25
CA LEU A 519 5.63 45.33 12.41
C LEU A 519 4.37 44.48 12.17
N ALA A 520 3.83 44.49 10.94
CA ALA A 520 2.69 43.65 10.55
C ALA A 520 3.04 42.15 10.50
N LEU A 521 4.23 41.79 10.01
CA LEU A 521 4.75 40.42 10.00
C LEU A 521 5.02 39.90 11.42
N ARG A 522 5.57 40.73 12.32
CA ARG A 522 5.71 40.36 13.75
C ARG A 522 4.35 40.21 14.44
N ALA A 523 3.35 41.04 14.11
CA ALA A 523 2.00 40.91 14.65
C ALA A 523 1.25 39.67 14.09
N LYS A 524 1.42 39.35 12.79
CA LYS A 524 0.84 38.17 12.12
C LYS A 524 1.50 36.88 12.60
N ALA A 525 2.82 36.86 12.76
CA ALA A 525 3.55 35.71 13.32
C ALA A 525 3.19 35.47 14.80
N ARG A 526 2.95 36.52 15.59
CA ARG A 526 2.50 36.39 16.99
C ARG A 526 1.04 35.95 17.10
N ARG A 527 0.15 36.37 16.19
CA ARG A 527 -1.25 35.88 16.08
C ARG A 527 -1.33 34.45 15.56
N ASN A 528 -0.52 34.08 14.59
CA ASN A 528 -0.48 32.72 14.05
C ASN A 528 0.09 31.74 15.07
N ARG A 529 1.15 32.11 15.83
CA ARG A 529 1.63 31.27 16.95
C ARG A 529 0.60 31.13 18.08
N LEU A 530 -0.16 32.18 18.40
CA LEU A 530 -1.26 32.08 19.38
C LEU A 530 -2.44 31.23 18.87
N ARG A 531 -2.75 31.28 17.56
CA ARG A 531 -3.81 30.48 16.93
C ARG A 531 -3.41 29.01 16.68
N GLU A 532 -2.16 28.73 16.34
CA GLU A 532 -1.61 27.37 16.27
C GLU A 532 -1.50 26.74 17.67
N HIS A 533 -1.09 27.53 18.66
CA HIS A 533 -1.04 27.05 20.04
C HIS A 533 -2.45 26.84 20.62
N GLN A 534 -3.48 27.60 20.19
CA GLN A 534 -4.89 27.37 20.53
C GLN A 534 -5.54 26.22 19.73
N ARG A 535 -5.26 26.05 18.43
CA ARG A 535 -5.79 24.94 17.60
C ARG A 535 -5.21 23.59 18.01
N ARG A 536 -3.90 23.52 18.30
CA ARG A 536 -3.27 22.33 18.92
C ARG A 536 -3.83 22.05 20.32
N PHE A 537 -4.20 23.05 21.11
CA PHE A 537 -4.85 22.83 22.41
C PHE A 537 -6.31 22.37 22.32
N LEU A 538 -6.97 22.49 21.15
CA LEU A 538 -8.40 22.21 20.98
C LEU A 538 -8.69 20.91 20.22
N SER A 539 -7.91 20.51 19.21
CA SER A 539 -8.08 19.18 18.58
C SER A 539 -7.43 18.08 19.42
N ASP A 540 -6.17 18.25 19.81
CA ASP A 540 -5.51 17.32 20.74
C ASP A 540 -6.21 17.39 22.11
N GLY A 541 -6.82 18.53 22.45
CA GLY A 541 -7.56 18.71 23.71
C GLY A 541 -8.91 18.01 23.75
N MET A 542 -9.65 17.90 22.64
CA MET A 542 -10.95 17.22 22.62
C MET A 542 -10.79 15.70 22.52
N ASP A 543 -9.86 15.22 21.69
CA ASP A 543 -9.53 13.79 21.62
C ASP A 543 -8.86 13.34 22.92
N ALA A 544 -7.95 14.14 23.50
CA ALA A 544 -7.42 13.85 24.83
C ALA A 544 -8.46 14.04 25.94
N PHE A 545 -9.49 14.90 25.78
CA PHE A 545 -10.59 15.02 26.73
C PHE A 545 -11.55 13.83 26.66
N MET A 546 -11.86 13.33 25.45
CA MET A 546 -12.65 12.12 25.26
C MET A 546 -11.90 10.89 25.76
N GLU A 547 -10.59 10.80 25.50
CA GLU A 547 -9.75 9.74 26.05
C GLU A 547 -9.62 9.89 27.57
N PHE A 548 -9.50 11.10 28.10
CA PHE A 548 -9.50 11.37 29.54
C PHE A 548 -10.85 11.03 30.21
N GLU A 549 -11.99 11.39 29.63
CA GLU A 549 -13.32 11.01 30.15
C GLU A 549 -13.53 9.50 30.07
N ARG A 550 -13.04 8.85 29.01
CA ARG A 550 -13.02 7.39 28.90
C ARG A 550 -12.14 6.75 29.98
N GLU A 551 -10.93 7.26 30.19
CA GLU A 551 -10.04 6.84 31.27
C GLU A 551 -10.66 7.10 32.66
N MET A 552 -11.32 8.24 32.85
CA MET A 552 -11.99 8.60 34.10
C MET A 552 -13.24 7.76 34.36
N ALA A 553 -14.03 7.41 33.34
CA ALA A 553 -15.16 6.50 33.46
C ALA A 553 -14.68 5.08 33.81
N LEU A 554 -13.61 4.60 33.16
CA LEU A 554 -12.95 3.35 33.50
C LEU A 554 -12.39 3.36 34.93
N LYS A 555 -11.83 4.49 35.38
CA LYS A 555 -11.29 4.67 36.73
C LYS A 555 -12.38 4.74 37.80
N ARG A 556 -13.46 5.51 37.58
CA ARG A 556 -14.65 5.56 38.47
C ARG A 556 -15.28 4.17 38.65
N ARG A 557 -15.33 3.38 37.58
CA ARG A 557 -15.83 1.99 37.63
C ARG A 557 -14.87 1.04 38.35
N LYS A 558 -13.56 1.25 38.24
CA LYS A 558 -12.53 0.50 38.97
C LYS A 558 -12.56 0.82 40.47
N GLU A 559 -12.89 2.05 40.84
CA GLU A 559 -13.00 2.52 42.23
C GLU A 559 -14.33 2.10 42.91
N ASN A 560 -15.44 2.00 42.17
CA ASN A 560 -16.77 1.60 42.69
C ASN A 560 -17.49 0.55 41.81
N PRO A 561 -16.98 -0.70 41.71
CA PRO A 561 -17.51 -1.71 40.78
C PRO A 561 -18.96 -2.15 41.07
N GLU A 562 -19.43 -2.09 42.32
CA GLU A 562 -20.81 -2.48 42.69
C GLU A 562 -21.86 -1.45 42.26
N GLN A 563 -21.49 -0.17 42.14
CA GLN A 563 -22.42 0.91 41.76
C GLN A 563 -22.83 0.88 40.28
N PHE A 564 -21.97 0.29 39.43
CA PHE A 564 -22.17 0.16 37.99
C PHE A 564 -22.49 -1.29 37.57
N ALA A 565 -22.92 -2.12 38.53
CA ALA A 565 -23.39 -3.48 38.26
C ALA A 565 -24.83 -3.42 37.74
N PRO A 566 -25.15 -3.92 36.54
CA PRO A 566 -26.50 -3.79 36.00
C PRO A 566 -27.47 -4.69 36.77
N SER A 567 -28.48 -4.09 37.39
CA SER A 567 -29.60 -4.76 38.03
C SER A 567 -30.82 -4.78 37.09
N GLY A 568 -30.79 -5.62 36.06
CA GLY A 568 -31.93 -5.81 35.14
C GLY A 568 -31.56 -6.09 33.68
N PRO A 569 -32.57 -6.29 32.79
CA PRO A 569 -32.35 -6.40 31.35
C PRO A 569 -31.81 -5.07 30.79
N LEU A 570 -30.69 -5.16 30.08
CA LEU A 570 -30.03 -4.00 29.48
C LEU A 570 -30.79 -3.55 28.24
N THR A 571 -31.21 -2.29 28.21
CA THR A 571 -31.80 -1.65 27.03
C THR A 571 -30.85 -0.59 26.47
N PRO A 572 -30.67 -0.50 25.14
CA PRO A 572 -29.86 0.54 24.54
C PRO A 572 -30.30 1.94 24.99
N PRO A 573 -29.36 2.84 25.34
CA PRO A 573 -29.69 4.19 25.76
C PRO A 573 -30.26 4.98 24.58
N VAL A 574 -31.22 5.84 24.86
CA VAL A 574 -31.80 6.75 23.87
C VAL A 574 -31.06 8.09 23.94
N LYS A 575 -30.77 8.68 22.79
CA LYS A 575 -30.12 9.99 22.71
C LYS A 575 -30.98 11.03 23.44
N PRO A 576 -30.42 11.76 24.43
CA PRO A 576 -31.14 12.85 25.09
C PRO A 576 -31.55 13.93 24.09
N LYS A 577 -32.65 14.62 24.35
CA LYS A 577 -33.06 15.77 23.54
C LYS A 577 -32.22 17.00 23.87
N ASP A 578 -32.16 17.96 22.95
CA ASP A 578 -31.33 19.16 23.10
C ASP A 578 -31.75 20.04 24.30
N ASP A 579 -33.01 19.97 24.71
CA ASP A 579 -33.56 20.67 25.88
C ASP A 579 -33.31 19.96 27.22
N GLU A 580 -32.78 18.73 27.20
CA GLU A 580 -32.49 17.92 28.39
C GLU A 580 -31.06 18.12 28.93
N CYS A 581 -30.20 18.86 28.22
CA CYS A 581 -28.80 19.11 28.58
C CYS A 581 -28.61 20.55 29.10
N CYS A 582 -27.75 20.74 30.11
CA CYS A 582 -27.65 21.96 30.92
C CYS A 582 -27.71 23.24 30.06
N HIS A 583 -28.66 24.13 30.39
CA HIS A 583 -29.03 25.37 29.67
C HIS A 583 -27.93 26.46 29.63
N LEU A 584 -26.68 26.08 29.42
CA LEU A 584 -25.48 26.90 29.55
C LEU A 584 -24.71 27.04 28.22
N ASP A 585 -25.37 26.84 27.07
CA ASP A 585 -24.77 26.98 25.73
C ASP A 585 -23.43 26.22 25.59
N CYS A 586 -23.37 24.98 26.08
CA CYS A 586 -22.20 24.12 25.89
C CYS A 586 -22.31 23.38 24.55
N PRO A 587 -21.50 23.70 23.53
CA PRO A 587 -21.46 22.93 22.30
C PRO A 587 -21.03 21.50 22.64
N ASN A 588 -21.82 20.51 22.19
CA ASN A 588 -21.62 19.07 22.37
C ASN A 588 -22.12 18.40 23.67
N CYS A 589 -22.85 19.10 24.55
CA CYS A 589 -23.39 18.51 25.79
C CYS A 589 -24.20 17.20 25.55
N VAL A 590 -25.12 17.21 24.59
CA VAL A 590 -25.97 16.05 24.25
C VAL A 590 -25.16 14.89 23.70
N LEU A 591 -24.13 15.18 22.90
CA LEU A 591 -23.26 14.18 22.30
C LEU A 591 -22.42 13.49 23.39
N LEU A 592 -21.87 14.28 24.32
CA LEU A 592 -21.09 13.77 25.45
C LEU A 592 -21.95 12.89 26.38
N VAL A 593 -23.13 13.36 26.79
CA VAL A 593 -24.05 12.58 27.64
C VAL A 593 -24.53 11.31 26.93
N TYR A 594 -24.73 11.35 25.62
CA TYR A 594 -25.13 10.16 24.87
C TYR A 594 -23.99 9.15 24.70
N GLN A 595 -22.77 9.62 24.42
CA GLN A 595 -21.59 8.76 24.32
C GLN A 595 -21.23 8.13 25.66
N GLU A 596 -21.36 8.86 26.78
CA GLU A 596 -21.19 8.31 28.14
C GLU A 596 -22.19 7.18 28.40
N LYS A 597 -23.48 7.38 28.08
CA LYS A 597 -24.52 6.34 28.23
C LYS A 597 -24.31 5.14 27.31
N LEU A 598 -23.88 5.35 26.06
CA LEU A 598 -23.57 4.28 25.11
C LEU A 598 -22.39 3.45 25.60
N LEU A 599 -21.33 4.11 26.06
CA LEU A 599 -20.18 3.45 26.65
C LEU A 599 -20.60 2.65 27.88
N GLU A 600 -21.43 3.21 28.77
CA GLU A 600 -21.98 2.48 29.92
C GLU A 600 -22.79 1.24 29.52
N TYR A 601 -23.60 1.33 28.45
CA TYR A 601 -24.38 0.21 27.93
C TYR A 601 -23.50 -0.89 27.32
N GLU A 602 -22.53 -0.53 26.47
CA GLU A 602 -21.55 -1.47 25.90
C GLU A 602 -20.72 -2.16 27.00
N LEU A 603 -20.25 -1.37 27.96
CA LEU A 603 -19.51 -1.85 29.12
C LEU A 603 -20.37 -2.71 30.06
N SER A 604 -21.69 -2.51 30.08
CA SER A 604 -22.65 -3.34 30.82
C SER A 604 -22.97 -4.63 30.08
N LEU A 605 -23.09 -4.61 28.75
CA LEU A 605 -23.23 -5.79 27.90
C LEU A 605 -21.99 -6.67 27.99
N GLN A 606 -20.80 -6.07 27.90
CA GLN A 606 -19.55 -6.78 28.11
C GLN A 606 -19.48 -7.37 29.52
N SER A 607 -19.91 -6.65 30.55
CA SER A 607 -19.98 -7.19 31.92
C SER A 607 -21.00 -8.31 32.08
N GLN A 608 -22.17 -8.24 31.43
CA GLN A 608 -23.15 -9.34 31.44
C GLN A 608 -22.63 -10.57 30.71
N ASN A 609 -22.00 -10.41 29.55
CA ASN A 609 -21.39 -11.51 28.80
C ASN A 609 -20.19 -12.11 29.54
N GLN A 610 -19.40 -11.30 30.25
CA GLN A 610 -18.32 -11.78 31.12
C GLN A 610 -18.81 -12.53 32.38
N ARG A 611 -20.11 -12.48 32.71
CA ARG A 611 -20.69 -13.21 33.85
C ARG A 611 -21.29 -14.56 33.48
N LYS A 612 -21.48 -14.84 32.18
CA LYS A 612 -21.97 -16.15 31.73
C LYS A 612 -20.80 -17.12 31.57
N LYS A 613 -20.94 -18.32 32.13
CA LYS A 613 -19.98 -19.41 31.92
C LYS A 613 -19.84 -19.67 30.40
N PRO A 614 -18.62 -19.63 29.83
CA PRO A 614 -18.42 -19.88 28.42
C PRO A 614 -18.65 -21.37 28.09
N GLU A 615 -19.05 -21.64 26.86
CA GLU A 615 -19.11 -23.00 26.31
C GLU A 615 -17.73 -23.43 25.81
N PRO A 616 -17.40 -24.74 25.82
CA PRO A 616 -16.20 -25.26 25.18
C PRO A 616 -16.16 -24.86 23.71
N PRO A 617 -15.03 -24.35 23.18
CA PRO A 617 -14.95 -24.00 21.77
C PRO A 617 -15.02 -25.23 20.88
N ALA A 618 -15.50 -25.05 19.65
CA ALA A 618 -15.52 -26.09 18.65
C ALA A 618 -14.10 -26.60 18.33
N SER A 619 -13.95 -27.91 18.17
CA SER A 619 -12.69 -28.55 17.82
C SER A 619 -12.19 -28.05 16.46
N LYS A 620 -10.92 -27.66 16.39
CA LYS A 620 -10.23 -27.29 15.14
C LYS A 620 -9.47 -28.48 14.55
N TYR A 621 -8.94 -29.34 15.42
CA TYR A 621 -8.16 -30.51 15.05
C TYR A 621 -8.86 -31.80 15.46
N ASP A 622 -8.74 -32.84 14.64
CA ASP A 622 -8.98 -34.22 15.03
C ASP A 622 -7.67 -34.85 15.53
N LEU A 623 -7.67 -35.40 16.75
CA LEU A 623 -6.48 -35.97 17.37
C LEU A 623 -6.60 -37.49 17.50
N SER A 624 -5.60 -38.20 16.97
CA SER A 624 -5.44 -39.65 17.13
C SER A 624 -4.21 -39.96 17.98
N PHE A 625 -4.27 -41.01 18.81
CA PHE A 625 -3.22 -41.40 19.76
C PHE A 625 -2.74 -42.83 19.50
N TYR A 626 -1.43 -43.06 19.66
CA TYR A 626 -0.77 -44.33 19.36
C TYR A 626 0.26 -44.69 20.45
N SER A 627 0.36 -45.99 20.76
CA SER A 627 1.36 -46.51 21.69
C SER A 627 2.77 -46.42 21.09
N SER A 628 3.77 -46.19 21.94
CA SER A 628 5.19 -46.19 21.55
C SER A 628 5.72 -47.56 21.11
N LYS A 629 4.96 -48.65 21.33
CA LYS A 629 5.34 -50.02 20.98
C LYS A 629 4.84 -50.50 19.63
N ASP A 630 3.97 -49.73 18.96
CA ASP A 630 3.38 -50.08 17.66
C ASP A 630 4.27 -49.60 16.49
N ASP A 631 5.60 -49.59 16.69
CA ASP A 631 6.61 -49.01 15.79
C ASP A 631 6.64 -49.65 14.39
N GLU A 632 6.12 -50.88 14.25
CA GLU A 632 6.02 -51.58 12.96
C GLU A 632 4.88 -51.05 12.05
N GLU A 633 3.93 -50.27 12.57
CA GLU A 633 2.78 -49.70 11.83
C GLU A 633 2.82 -48.16 11.67
N LEU A 634 3.98 -47.54 11.87
CA LEU A 634 4.17 -46.11 11.61
C LEU A 634 4.00 -45.80 10.11
N SER A 635 2.96 -45.05 9.73
CA SER A 635 2.81 -44.56 8.36
C SER A 635 4.00 -43.69 7.94
N ASP A 636 4.38 -43.75 6.66
CA ASP A 636 5.50 -42.98 6.10
C ASP A 636 5.38 -41.48 6.42
N THR A 637 4.15 -40.96 6.43
CA THR A 637 3.82 -39.57 6.80
C THR A 637 4.24 -39.23 8.23
N ARG A 638 3.99 -40.12 9.20
CA ARG A 638 4.33 -39.90 10.60
C ARG A 638 5.84 -39.96 10.83
N ARG A 639 6.53 -40.89 10.17
CA ARG A 639 8.00 -40.97 10.20
C ARG A 639 8.63 -39.69 9.64
N LYS A 640 8.07 -39.16 8.56
CA LYS A 640 8.52 -37.89 7.97
C LYS A 640 8.38 -36.70 8.92
N LEU A 641 7.24 -36.56 9.61
CA LEU A 641 7.02 -35.47 10.58
C LEU A 641 7.99 -35.53 11.78
N LEU A 642 8.33 -36.73 12.25
CA LEU A 642 9.31 -36.91 13.33
C LEU A 642 10.73 -36.55 12.87
N ILE A 643 11.10 -36.90 11.62
CA ILE A 643 12.37 -36.48 11.03
C ILE A 643 12.43 -34.96 10.89
N GLU A 644 11.35 -34.32 10.42
CA GLU A 644 11.28 -32.85 10.33
C GLU A 644 11.41 -32.19 11.71
N ALA A 645 10.84 -32.78 12.76
CA ALA A 645 11.02 -32.31 14.13
C ALA A 645 12.48 -32.44 14.60
N ASP A 646 13.23 -33.47 14.21
CA ASP A 646 14.65 -33.60 14.57
C ASP A 646 15.53 -32.55 13.87
N ARG A 647 15.24 -32.25 12.60
CA ARG A 647 16.01 -31.26 11.81
C ARG A 647 15.99 -29.85 12.40
N ALA A 648 15.01 -29.53 13.25
CA ALA A 648 14.94 -28.24 13.95
C ALA A 648 15.86 -28.15 15.19
N VAL A 649 16.64 -29.19 15.51
CA VAL A 649 17.53 -29.24 16.68
C VAL A 649 18.98 -28.92 16.30
N PHE A 650 19.55 -27.87 16.87
CA PHE A 650 20.91 -27.39 16.59
C PHE A 650 21.79 -27.53 17.84
N GLU A 651 22.98 -28.11 17.68
CA GLU A 651 23.95 -28.26 18.77
C GLU A 651 24.73 -26.97 18.99
N VAL A 652 24.95 -26.60 20.25
CA VAL A 652 25.76 -25.45 20.65
C VAL A 652 27.24 -25.78 20.50
N ALA A 653 27.89 -25.13 19.54
CA ALA A 653 29.32 -25.23 19.30
C ALA A 653 30.12 -24.38 20.30
N ALA A 654 29.66 -23.16 20.58
CA ALA A 654 30.29 -22.24 21.53
C ALA A 654 29.23 -21.31 22.18
N ASN A 655 29.52 -20.83 23.40
CA ASN A 655 28.69 -19.86 24.12
C ASN A 655 29.55 -18.91 24.97
N ASP A 656 30.14 -17.92 24.32
CA ASP A 656 31.15 -17.07 24.89
C ASP A 656 30.57 -15.77 25.48
N VAL A 657 31.12 -15.32 26.61
CA VAL A 657 30.83 -14.00 27.17
C VAL A 657 31.64 -12.96 26.41
N ILE A 658 31.01 -12.18 25.55
CA ILE A 658 31.66 -11.07 24.83
C ILE A 658 31.43 -9.71 25.51
N SER A 659 30.51 -9.64 26.47
CA SER A 659 30.38 -8.52 27.41
C SER A 659 30.01 -9.06 28.78
N ALA A 660 30.90 -8.85 29.76
CA ALA A 660 30.71 -9.33 31.13
C ALA A 660 29.49 -8.67 31.79
N PRO A 661 28.84 -9.35 32.75
CA PRO A 661 27.77 -8.76 33.55
C PRO A 661 28.22 -7.43 34.19
N HIS A 662 27.55 -6.35 33.81
CA HIS A 662 27.80 -5.02 34.35
C HIS A 662 26.47 -4.32 34.65
N GLN A 663 26.47 -3.45 35.64
CA GLN A 663 25.28 -2.69 35.99
C GLN A 663 25.23 -1.39 35.20
N THR A 664 24.05 -1.07 34.67
CA THR A 664 23.83 0.12 33.84
C THR A 664 23.12 1.20 34.65
N ALA A 665 23.14 2.45 34.18
CA ALA A 665 22.61 3.60 34.93
C ALA A 665 21.11 3.49 35.28
N ASP A 666 20.36 2.65 34.58
CA ASP A 666 18.96 2.27 34.85
C ASP A 666 18.82 1.21 35.96
N GLY A 667 19.92 0.83 36.63
CA GLY A 667 19.96 -0.19 37.68
C GLY A 667 19.94 -1.63 37.15
N ALA A 668 19.81 -1.85 35.84
CA ALA A 668 19.76 -3.18 35.25
C ALA A 668 21.15 -3.80 35.10
N TRP A 669 21.25 -5.11 35.26
CA TRP A 669 22.44 -5.88 34.88
C TRP A 669 22.34 -6.27 33.41
N ARG A 670 23.41 -6.05 32.65
CA ARG A 670 23.51 -6.43 31.24
C ARG A 670 24.74 -7.28 30.97
N SER A 671 24.62 -8.23 30.06
CA SER A 671 25.72 -9.06 29.55
C SER A 671 25.39 -9.45 28.12
N VAL A 672 26.40 -9.74 27.30
CA VAL A 672 26.20 -10.19 25.92
C VAL A 672 26.94 -11.49 25.68
N ARG A 673 26.27 -12.45 25.03
CA ARG A 673 26.85 -13.72 24.58
C ARG A 673 27.03 -13.75 23.07
N HIS A 674 28.06 -14.43 22.63
CA HIS A 674 28.21 -14.95 21.29
C HIS A 674 27.94 -16.45 21.33
N ILE A 675 26.97 -16.93 20.56
CA ILE A 675 26.58 -18.35 20.56
C ILE A 675 26.72 -18.89 19.15
N ASP A 676 27.55 -19.90 18.98
CA ASP A 676 27.67 -20.63 17.72
C ASP A 676 26.87 -21.92 17.78
N LEU A 677 26.16 -22.21 16.70
CA LEU A 677 25.38 -23.42 16.52
C LEU A 677 25.91 -24.18 15.30
N HIS A 678 26.10 -25.49 15.46
CA HIS A 678 26.49 -26.38 14.36
C HIS A 678 25.32 -26.62 13.41
N ILE A 679 25.59 -26.49 12.12
CA ILE A 679 24.69 -26.87 11.03
C ILE A 679 25.11 -28.26 10.54
N ARG A 680 24.23 -29.25 10.68
CA ARG A 680 24.45 -30.58 10.10
C ARG A 680 24.18 -30.57 8.59
N GLU A 681 24.67 -31.59 7.90
CA GLU A 681 24.47 -31.76 6.45
C GLU A 681 22.98 -31.78 6.06
N ASP A 682 22.12 -32.44 6.86
CA ASP A 682 20.67 -32.51 6.65
C ASP A 682 19.91 -31.21 7.00
N GLN A 683 20.60 -30.23 7.57
CA GLN A 683 20.07 -28.92 7.98
C GLN A 683 20.50 -27.79 7.05
N GLN A 684 21.45 -28.02 6.14
CA GLN A 684 21.99 -26.96 5.28
C GLN A 684 20.92 -26.26 4.43
N GLU A 685 19.87 -26.97 4.03
CA GLU A 685 18.73 -26.39 3.29
C GLU A 685 17.81 -25.51 4.15
N LEU A 686 17.85 -25.67 5.48
CA LEU A 686 17.02 -24.90 6.41
C LEU A 686 17.61 -23.52 6.72
N VAL A 687 18.91 -23.34 6.52
CA VAL A 687 19.62 -22.11 6.86
C VAL A 687 19.99 -21.37 5.58
N SER A 688 19.54 -20.12 5.41
CA SER A 688 19.91 -19.32 4.23
C SER A 688 21.43 -19.11 4.15
N GLU A 689 21.96 -19.00 2.92
CA GLU A 689 23.35 -18.60 2.68
C GLU A 689 23.64 -17.14 3.11
N GLN A 690 22.58 -16.34 3.30
CA GLN A 690 22.64 -14.92 3.64
C GLN A 690 22.10 -14.67 5.05
N ALA A 691 22.23 -13.43 5.53
CA ALA A 691 21.65 -13.00 6.80
C ALA A 691 20.15 -13.39 6.88
N SER A 692 19.83 -14.14 7.92
CA SER A 692 18.52 -14.68 8.23
C SER A 692 18.15 -14.34 9.67
N ASN A 693 16.88 -14.49 10.01
CA ASN A 693 16.43 -14.42 11.39
C ASN A 693 16.26 -15.86 11.91
N ILE A 694 16.78 -16.13 13.10
CA ILE A 694 16.60 -17.41 13.79
C ILE A 694 15.55 -17.25 14.89
N GLY A 695 14.47 -18.02 14.82
CA GLY A 695 13.46 -18.13 15.85
C GLY A 695 13.78 -19.28 16.79
N VAL A 696 14.19 -18.96 18.03
CA VAL A 696 14.55 -19.96 19.05
C VAL A 696 13.33 -20.30 19.91
N TYR A 697 13.05 -21.58 20.05
CA TYR A 697 12.04 -22.10 20.96
C TYR A 697 12.67 -22.47 22.31
N VAL A 698 11.95 -22.20 23.39
CA VAL A 698 12.41 -22.47 24.76
C VAL A 698 11.52 -23.57 25.34
N PRO A 699 12.10 -24.61 25.96
CA PRO A 699 11.28 -25.64 26.60
C PRO A 699 10.56 -25.05 27.82
N ASN A 700 9.40 -25.61 28.17
CA ASN A 700 8.80 -25.36 29.48
C ASN A 700 9.63 -26.02 30.59
N ASP A 701 9.52 -25.51 31.82
CA ASP A 701 10.16 -26.12 32.97
C ASP A 701 9.66 -27.57 33.13
N PRO A 702 10.55 -28.57 33.27
CA PRO A 702 10.14 -29.97 33.40
C PRO A 702 9.12 -30.19 34.52
N SER A 703 9.22 -29.46 35.64
CA SER A 703 8.25 -29.58 36.75
C SER A 703 6.85 -29.08 36.39
N VAL A 704 6.74 -28.13 35.46
CA VAL A 704 5.46 -27.65 34.93
C VAL A 704 4.88 -28.68 33.97
N VAL A 705 5.70 -29.27 33.10
CA VAL A 705 5.29 -30.33 32.17
C VAL A 705 4.75 -31.55 32.92
N GLU A 706 5.48 -32.04 33.93
CA GLU A 706 5.07 -33.18 34.75
C GLU A 706 3.74 -32.95 35.48
N ARG A 707 3.53 -31.74 36.04
CA ARG A 707 2.23 -31.39 36.65
C ARG A 707 1.11 -31.36 35.61
N MET A 708 1.37 -30.81 34.41
CA MET A 708 0.37 -30.77 33.35
C MET A 708 0.00 -32.15 32.82
N LEU A 709 0.94 -33.09 32.72
CA LEU A 709 0.64 -34.48 32.37
C LEU A 709 -0.37 -35.11 33.34
N VAL A 710 -0.19 -34.87 34.65
CA VAL A 710 -1.12 -35.34 35.68
C VAL A 710 -2.49 -34.66 35.55
N HIS A 711 -2.52 -33.34 35.39
CA HIS A 711 -3.76 -32.57 35.27
C HIS A 711 -4.58 -32.91 34.02
N LEU A 712 -3.90 -33.25 32.92
CA LEU A 712 -4.53 -33.64 31.66
C LEU A 712 -4.82 -35.15 31.58
N HIS A 713 -4.60 -35.89 32.67
CA HIS A 713 -4.87 -37.32 32.79
C HIS A 713 -4.13 -38.18 31.74
N VAL A 714 -2.87 -37.86 31.46
CA VAL A 714 -2.03 -38.59 30.51
C VAL A 714 -1.30 -39.73 31.24
N GLU A 715 -1.67 -40.97 30.95
CA GLU A 715 -1.08 -42.16 31.62
C GLU A 715 0.31 -42.53 31.08
N ASP A 716 0.51 -42.46 29.76
CA ASP A 716 1.80 -42.66 29.09
C ASP A 716 2.28 -41.34 28.49
N PRO A 717 3.31 -40.67 29.04
CA PRO A 717 3.81 -39.41 28.51
C PRO A 717 4.42 -39.54 27.11
N ASN A 718 4.85 -40.75 26.74
CA ASN A 718 5.43 -41.06 25.43
C ASN A 718 4.38 -41.48 24.40
N VAL A 719 3.08 -41.41 24.74
CA VAL A 719 2.02 -41.61 23.76
C VAL A 719 2.18 -40.58 22.64
N VAL A 720 2.15 -41.05 21.40
CA VAL A 720 2.32 -40.19 20.23
C VAL A 720 0.95 -39.80 19.72
N PHE A 721 0.77 -38.51 19.44
CA PHE A 721 -0.44 -38.01 18.81
C PHE A 721 -0.20 -37.57 17.37
N THR A 722 -1.27 -37.52 16.58
CA THR A 722 -1.36 -36.82 15.30
C THR A 722 -2.56 -35.88 15.33
N ALA A 723 -2.38 -34.65 14.85
CA ALA A 723 -3.41 -33.64 14.76
C ALA A 723 -3.70 -33.29 13.30
N GLU A 724 -4.92 -33.58 12.84
CA GLU A 724 -5.40 -33.27 11.50
C GLU A 724 -6.39 -32.12 11.54
N LEU A 725 -6.24 -31.13 10.65
CA LEU A 725 -7.14 -29.97 10.62
C LEU A 725 -8.50 -30.39 10.02
N LEU A 726 -9.60 -30.03 10.69
CA LEU A 726 -10.94 -30.35 10.20
C LEU A 726 -11.33 -29.46 9.00
N PRO A 727 -11.97 -30.00 7.93
CA PRO A 727 -12.25 -29.27 6.67
C PRO A 727 -13.10 -28.00 6.81
N ASP A 728 -13.99 -27.96 7.80
CA ASP A 728 -14.92 -26.85 8.05
C ASP A 728 -14.45 -25.91 9.16
N SER A 729 -13.20 -26.04 9.63
CA SER A 729 -12.66 -25.13 10.62
C SER A 729 -12.55 -23.73 10.01
N PRO A 730 -13.09 -22.67 10.64
CA PRO A 730 -12.89 -21.31 10.17
C PRO A 730 -11.39 -21.06 10.07
N ASP A 731 -10.94 -20.87 8.83
CA ASP A 731 -9.54 -20.75 8.47
C ASP A 731 -8.86 -19.72 9.38
N ASP A 732 -7.83 -20.13 10.12
CA ASP A 732 -6.91 -19.22 10.82
C ASP A 732 -5.96 -18.55 9.79
N GLY A 733 -6.46 -18.35 8.57
CA GLY A 733 -5.81 -17.79 7.38
C GLY A 733 -5.46 -16.30 7.52
N GLN A 734 -5.58 -15.72 8.71
CA GLN A 734 -5.02 -14.40 9.03
C GLN A 734 -3.65 -14.47 9.74
N HIS A 735 -3.19 -15.66 10.14
CA HIS A 735 -1.83 -15.87 10.65
C HIS A 735 -0.92 -16.67 9.71
N GLN A 736 -1.36 -16.93 8.47
CA GLN A 736 -0.49 -17.30 7.35
C GLN A 736 0.26 -16.09 6.77
N HIS A 737 0.73 -15.17 7.64
CA HIS A 737 1.88 -14.37 7.26
C HIS A 737 3.06 -15.32 7.14
N GLN A 738 3.56 -15.46 5.91
CA GLN A 738 4.84 -16.07 5.52
C GLN A 738 5.79 -16.28 6.73
N GLY A 739 5.79 -17.49 7.31
CA GLY A 739 6.71 -17.88 8.40
C GLY A 739 6.21 -18.85 9.47
N PHE A 740 4.90 -18.97 9.73
CA PHE A 740 4.40 -19.78 10.88
C PHE A 740 4.17 -21.29 10.62
N GLU A 741 4.63 -21.86 9.51
CA GLU A 741 4.40 -23.28 9.17
C GLU A 741 5.10 -24.31 10.10
N HIS A 742 6.00 -23.89 11.00
CA HIS A 742 6.93 -24.80 11.69
C HIS A 742 6.93 -24.70 13.23
N ARG A 743 5.76 -24.59 13.88
CA ARG A 743 5.71 -24.74 15.35
C ARG A 743 6.11 -26.17 15.74
N PRO A 744 6.97 -26.37 16.76
CA PRO A 744 7.36 -27.70 17.22
C PRO A 744 6.13 -28.54 17.55
N PHE A 745 6.10 -29.76 17.02
CA PHE A 745 5.05 -30.75 17.29
C PHE A 745 3.60 -30.26 17.07
N ALA A 746 3.39 -29.29 16.16
CA ALA A 746 2.05 -28.79 15.85
C ALA A 746 1.15 -29.78 15.10
N ARG A 747 1.72 -30.86 14.55
CA ARG A 747 0.99 -31.89 13.80
C ARG A 747 1.18 -33.30 14.33
N ALA A 748 2.35 -33.62 14.86
CA ALA A 748 2.63 -34.92 15.46
C ALA A 748 3.79 -34.80 16.44
N GLY A 749 3.81 -35.65 17.46
CA GLY A 749 4.84 -35.71 18.49
C GLY A 749 4.39 -36.54 19.68
N THR A 750 5.26 -36.74 20.67
CA THR A 750 4.79 -37.25 21.96
C THR A 750 4.01 -36.15 22.69
N VAL A 751 3.07 -36.54 23.55
CA VAL A 751 2.36 -35.57 24.40
C VAL A 751 3.34 -34.81 25.28
N HIS A 752 4.35 -35.48 25.82
CA HIS A 752 5.43 -34.85 26.58
C HIS A 752 6.15 -33.77 25.76
N ASP A 753 6.54 -34.05 24.50
CA ASP A 753 7.23 -33.08 23.65
C ASP A 753 6.34 -31.88 23.30
N ALA A 754 5.05 -32.10 23.04
CA ALA A 754 4.13 -31.00 22.77
C ALA A 754 3.94 -30.09 23.98
N LEU A 755 3.79 -30.66 25.18
CA LEU A 755 3.75 -29.88 26.42
C LEU A 755 5.09 -29.18 26.70
N THR A 756 6.20 -29.76 26.27
CA THR A 756 7.52 -29.14 26.43
C THR A 756 7.73 -27.96 25.48
N TRP A 757 7.30 -28.05 24.22
CA TRP A 757 7.75 -27.12 23.17
C TRP A 757 6.64 -26.35 22.45
N THR A 758 5.40 -26.85 22.43
CA THR A 758 4.32 -26.30 21.58
C THR A 758 3.52 -25.21 22.28
N PHE A 759 3.31 -25.34 23.59
CA PHE A 759 2.42 -24.46 24.37
C PHE A 759 3.17 -23.62 25.39
N ASP A 760 2.73 -22.39 25.63
CA ASP A 760 3.33 -21.51 26.62
C ASP A 760 2.75 -21.82 28.01
N LEU A 761 3.45 -22.68 28.76
CA LEU A 761 3.01 -23.13 30.09
C LEU A 761 3.67 -22.34 31.23
N ASP A 762 4.86 -21.81 31.00
CA ASP A 762 5.64 -21.12 32.04
C ASP A 762 5.23 -19.66 32.21
N SER A 763 4.73 -19.01 31.17
CA SER A 763 4.33 -17.60 31.26
C SER A 763 3.00 -17.44 31.98
N THR A 764 2.83 -16.30 32.65
CA THR A 764 1.58 -15.95 33.31
C THR A 764 0.41 -15.95 32.31
N PRO A 765 -0.57 -16.87 32.45
CA PRO A 765 -1.62 -17.01 31.46
C PRO A 765 -2.48 -15.75 31.39
N ARG A 766 -2.87 -15.37 30.17
CA ARG A 766 -3.74 -14.22 29.94
C ARG A 766 -5.14 -14.50 30.45
N GLN A 767 -5.85 -13.44 30.84
CA GLN A 767 -7.24 -13.55 31.31
C GLN A 767 -8.18 -14.24 30.31
N SER A 768 -7.93 -14.10 29.01
CA SER A 768 -8.71 -14.81 27.97
C SER A 768 -8.62 -16.33 28.10
N PHE A 769 -7.44 -16.86 28.41
CA PHE A 769 -7.22 -18.29 28.59
C PHE A 769 -7.83 -18.79 29.92
N LEU A 770 -7.74 -18.01 31.00
CA LEU A 770 -8.43 -18.34 32.25
C LEU A 770 -9.95 -18.46 32.04
N ARG A 771 -10.54 -17.55 31.27
CA ARG A 771 -11.97 -17.63 30.92
C ARG A 771 -12.30 -18.87 30.11
N SER A 772 -11.48 -19.28 29.14
CA SER A 772 -11.74 -20.51 28.39
C SER A 772 -11.70 -21.76 29.29
N LEU A 773 -10.82 -21.77 30.31
CA LEU A 773 -10.79 -22.86 31.30
C LEU A 773 -12.06 -22.94 32.15
N ALA A 774 -12.80 -21.83 32.34
CA ALA A 774 -14.05 -21.83 33.10
C ALA A 774 -15.12 -22.73 32.47
N ALA A 775 -15.09 -22.97 31.15
CA ALA A 775 -15.97 -23.92 30.48
C ALA A 775 -15.82 -25.36 31.04
N TYR A 776 -14.62 -25.69 31.48
CA TYR A 776 -14.19 -27.02 31.92
C TYR A 776 -14.17 -27.19 33.46
N ALA A 777 -14.50 -26.14 34.21
CA ALA A 777 -14.61 -26.20 35.67
C ALA A 777 -16.01 -26.66 36.12
N SER A 778 -16.07 -27.58 37.09
CA SER A 778 -17.32 -28.08 37.65
C SER A 778 -17.79 -27.34 38.92
N ASP A 779 -16.89 -26.70 39.67
CA ASP A 779 -17.25 -25.92 40.86
C ASP A 779 -17.63 -24.48 40.49
N GLU A 780 -18.75 -23.99 41.01
CA GLU A 780 -19.27 -22.65 40.67
C GLU A 780 -18.37 -21.52 41.20
N ASN A 781 -17.65 -21.73 42.32
CA ASN A 781 -16.71 -20.73 42.83
C ASN A 781 -15.46 -20.66 41.97
N ASP A 782 -14.96 -21.81 41.49
CA ASP A 782 -13.84 -21.87 40.54
C ASP A 782 -14.21 -21.18 39.22
N VAL A 783 -15.43 -21.42 38.69
CA VAL A 783 -15.95 -20.71 37.51
C VAL A 783 -15.97 -19.19 37.76
N ALA A 784 -16.54 -18.75 38.89
CA ALA A 784 -16.59 -17.34 39.23
C ALA A 784 -15.19 -16.71 39.35
N ALA A 785 -14.24 -17.43 39.95
CA ALA A 785 -12.86 -17.00 40.09
C ALA A 785 -12.14 -16.92 38.73
N LEU A 786 -12.27 -17.92 37.85
CA LEU A 786 -11.66 -17.92 36.52
C LEU A 786 -12.23 -16.83 35.61
N MET A 787 -13.50 -16.48 35.76
CA MET A 787 -14.14 -15.40 35.01
C MET A 787 -13.75 -13.99 35.51
N SER A 788 -13.29 -13.89 36.76
CA SER A 788 -12.89 -12.63 37.38
C SER A 788 -11.61 -12.04 36.76
N PRO A 789 -11.65 -10.78 36.28
CA PRO A 789 -10.51 -10.16 35.59
C PRO A 789 -9.30 -9.88 36.47
N GLN A 790 -9.47 -9.91 37.80
CA GLN A 790 -8.38 -9.70 38.76
C GLN A 790 -7.61 -10.97 39.07
N THR A 791 -8.08 -12.15 38.64
CA THR A 791 -7.53 -13.43 39.10
C THR A 791 -6.08 -13.62 38.69
N ALA A 792 -5.73 -13.39 37.41
CA ALA A 792 -4.35 -13.51 36.97
C ALA A 792 -3.40 -12.55 37.74
N GLU A 793 -3.81 -11.30 37.92
CA GLU A 793 -3.02 -10.29 38.65
C GLU A 793 -2.91 -10.60 40.15
N ALA A 794 -3.99 -11.04 40.78
CA ALA A 794 -4.01 -11.39 42.20
C ALA A 794 -3.08 -12.58 42.48
N ILE A 795 -3.13 -13.62 41.64
CA ILE A 795 -2.23 -14.77 41.76
C ILE A 795 -0.79 -14.34 41.46
N GLN A 796 -0.56 -13.49 40.45
CA GLN A 796 0.77 -12.97 40.13
C GLN A 796 1.35 -12.08 41.24
N ALA A 797 0.52 -11.34 41.96
CA ALA A 797 0.91 -10.51 43.10
C ALA A 797 1.35 -11.34 44.31
N GLU A 798 0.89 -12.60 44.44
CA GLU A 798 1.41 -13.54 45.43
C GLU A 798 2.86 -13.97 45.11
N ARG A 799 3.29 -13.84 43.85
CA ARG A 799 4.63 -14.20 43.35
C ARG A 799 5.25 -13.09 42.49
N PRO A 800 5.54 -11.89 43.02
CA PRO A 800 5.88 -10.70 42.21
C PRO A 800 7.18 -10.84 41.38
N HIS A 801 8.06 -11.78 41.73
CA HIS A 801 9.35 -12.00 41.07
C HIS A 801 9.42 -13.31 40.26
N GLN A 802 8.30 -14.02 40.10
CA GLN A 802 8.22 -15.29 39.36
C GLN A 802 6.95 -15.32 38.51
N HIS A 803 6.95 -16.03 37.39
CA HIS A 803 5.71 -16.24 36.65
C HIS A 803 4.78 -17.22 37.39
N VAL A 804 3.47 -17.01 37.23
CA VAL A 804 2.45 -17.98 37.64
C VAL A 804 2.17 -18.87 36.44
N THR A 805 2.52 -20.13 36.52
CA THR A 805 2.45 -21.05 35.38
C THR A 805 1.02 -21.54 35.13
N VAL A 806 0.77 -22.12 33.95
CA VAL A 806 -0.50 -22.79 33.66
C VAL A 806 -0.77 -23.92 34.66
N ALA A 807 0.26 -24.68 35.05
CA ALA A 807 0.13 -25.73 36.06
C ALA A 807 -0.31 -25.17 37.44
N ASP A 808 0.18 -23.98 37.84
CA ASP A 808 -0.25 -23.35 39.10
C ASP A 808 -1.74 -22.98 39.07
N ILE A 809 -2.30 -22.64 37.90
CA ILE A 809 -3.74 -22.40 37.74
C ILE A 809 -4.52 -23.69 37.94
N PHE A 810 -4.09 -24.80 37.33
CA PHE A 810 -4.76 -26.10 37.51
C PHE A 810 -4.65 -26.61 38.96
N ASP A 811 -3.52 -26.39 39.63
CA ASP A 811 -3.36 -26.71 41.07
C ASP A 811 -4.34 -25.91 41.94
N ARG A 812 -4.58 -24.64 41.59
CA ARG A 812 -5.46 -23.74 42.35
C ARG A 812 -6.95 -24.00 42.11
N PHE A 813 -7.31 -24.46 40.92
CA PHE A 813 -8.68 -24.72 40.50
C PHE A 813 -8.87 -26.20 40.12
N PRO A 814 -8.85 -27.13 41.09
CA PRO A 814 -8.85 -28.58 40.84
C PRO A 814 -10.17 -29.10 40.25
N SER A 815 -11.22 -28.27 40.18
CA SER A 815 -12.47 -28.64 39.51
C SER A 815 -12.40 -28.55 37.98
N ILE A 816 -11.31 -27.98 37.42
CA ILE A 816 -11.06 -28.00 35.98
C ILE A 816 -10.79 -29.44 35.54
N ARG A 817 -11.57 -29.94 34.57
CA ARG A 817 -11.40 -31.27 33.96
C ARG A 817 -11.30 -31.13 32.45
N LEU A 818 -10.11 -31.42 31.92
CA LEU A 818 -9.77 -31.22 30.50
C LEU A 818 -8.80 -32.32 30.05
N SER A 819 -9.08 -32.95 28.92
CA SER A 819 -8.16 -33.89 28.27
C SER A 819 -7.04 -33.18 27.50
N PHE A 820 -5.96 -33.88 27.15
CA PHE A 820 -4.94 -33.31 26.25
C PHE A 820 -5.52 -32.85 24.91
N ALA A 821 -6.48 -33.58 24.35
CA ALA A 821 -7.09 -33.21 23.07
C ALA A 821 -7.84 -31.89 23.15
N GLU A 822 -8.58 -31.64 24.22
CA GLU A 822 -9.27 -30.38 24.43
C GLU A 822 -8.28 -29.25 24.81
N PHE A 823 -7.22 -29.56 25.55
CA PHE A 823 -6.14 -28.62 25.83
C PHE A 823 -5.43 -28.17 24.54
N PHE A 824 -5.15 -29.09 23.62
CA PHE A 824 -4.51 -28.82 22.34
C PHE A 824 -5.26 -27.77 21.50
N GLN A 825 -6.60 -27.74 21.59
CA GLN A 825 -7.42 -26.75 20.88
C GLN A 825 -7.34 -25.33 21.48
N ASN A 826 -7.07 -25.25 22.79
CA ASN A 826 -7.30 -24.04 23.61
C ASN A 826 -6.03 -23.38 24.13
N ALA A 827 -4.96 -24.16 24.26
CA ALA A 827 -3.75 -23.72 24.93
C ALA A 827 -3.03 -22.62 24.15
N PRO A 828 -2.46 -21.61 24.85
CA PRO A 828 -1.68 -20.57 24.19
C PRO A 828 -0.44 -21.20 23.55
N PRO A 829 -0.17 -20.96 22.26
CA PRO A 829 1.02 -21.49 21.61
C PRO A 829 2.28 -20.76 22.07
N THR A 830 3.40 -21.47 22.15
CA THR A 830 4.73 -20.87 22.36
C THR A 830 5.14 -20.10 21.11
N ALA A 831 5.45 -18.82 21.28
CA ALA A 831 6.09 -18.02 20.23
C ALA A 831 7.62 -18.19 20.32
N PRO A 832 8.33 -18.36 19.17
CA PRO A 832 9.78 -18.33 19.18
C PRO A 832 10.28 -16.92 19.53
N ARG A 833 11.51 -16.83 20.05
CA ARG A 833 12.22 -15.55 20.17
C ARG A 833 13.17 -15.39 19.00
N TYR A 834 12.98 -14.31 18.25
CA TYR A 834 13.80 -14.01 17.08
C TYR A 834 15.12 -13.35 17.47
N TYR A 835 16.18 -13.78 16.79
CA TYR A 835 17.48 -13.13 16.78
C TYR A 835 17.93 -13.00 15.33
N THR A 836 18.53 -11.86 14.99
CA THR A 836 19.17 -11.72 13.68
C THR A 836 20.51 -12.46 13.71
N VAL A 837 20.73 -13.31 12.71
CA VAL A 837 21.97 -14.10 12.60
C VAL A 837 23.18 -13.17 12.46
N SER A 838 24.27 -13.54 13.12
CA SER A 838 25.51 -12.76 13.23
C SER A 838 26.73 -13.44 12.60
N SER A 839 26.48 -14.39 11.70
CA SER A 839 27.48 -15.01 10.83
C SER A 839 26.99 -15.11 9.40
N SER A 840 27.92 -15.32 8.47
CA SER A 840 27.66 -15.66 7.08
C SER A 840 28.11 -17.08 6.78
N ARG A 841 27.27 -17.83 6.04
CA ARG A 841 27.62 -19.15 5.53
C ARG A 841 28.63 -19.10 4.37
N GLN A 842 28.81 -17.93 3.74
CA GLN A 842 29.88 -17.72 2.76
C GLN A 842 31.28 -17.69 3.43
N PHE A 843 31.31 -17.47 4.75
CA PHE A 843 32.54 -17.39 5.54
C PHE A 843 32.76 -18.64 6.38
N VAL A 844 31.74 -19.10 7.11
CA VAL A 844 31.75 -20.39 7.84
C VAL A 844 30.49 -21.19 7.52
N PRO A 845 30.54 -22.12 6.54
CA PRO A 845 29.34 -22.79 6.00
C PRO A 845 28.52 -23.60 7.02
N ASP A 846 29.20 -24.15 8.02
CA ASP A 846 28.64 -25.11 8.99
C ASP A 846 28.32 -24.49 10.36
N ILE A 847 28.40 -23.16 10.48
CA ILE A 847 28.14 -22.43 11.74
C ILE A 847 27.12 -21.31 11.52
N VAL A 848 26.17 -21.21 12.44
CA VAL A 848 25.28 -20.07 12.56
C VAL A 848 25.39 -19.43 13.93
N SER A 849 25.65 -18.12 13.97
CA SER A 849 25.95 -17.40 15.22
C SER A 849 24.80 -16.49 15.68
N ILE A 850 24.55 -16.43 16.98
CA ILE A 850 23.62 -15.50 17.65
C ILE A 850 24.41 -14.52 18.52
N THR A 851 24.09 -13.23 18.43
CA THR A 851 24.55 -12.20 19.38
C THR A 851 23.45 -11.89 20.38
N LEU A 852 23.57 -12.44 21.59
CA LEU A 852 22.51 -12.46 22.60
C LEU A 852 22.72 -11.40 23.68
N GLY A 853 21.81 -10.43 23.78
CA GLY A 853 21.76 -9.51 24.91
C GLY A 853 20.94 -10.07 26.09
N LEU A 854 21.57 -10.26 27.24
CA LEU A 854 20.89 -10.60 28.49
C LEU A 854 20.71 -9.33 29.34
N ARG A 855 19.48 -9.05 29.75
CA ARG A 855 19.15 -7.97 30.68
C ARG A 855 18.41 -8.53 31.89
N LYS A 856 18.89 -8.24 33.09
CA LYS A 856 18.30 -8.65 34.37
C LYS A 856 18.02 -7.43 35.23
N THR A 857 16.89 -7.43 35.94
CA THR A 857 16.59 -6.46 37.00
C THR A 857 16.10 -7.22 38.22
N ASP A 858 16.21 -6.62 39.41
CA ASP A 858 15.68 -7.24 40.64
C ASP A 858 14.15 -7.13 40.74
N ALA A 859 13.55 -6.22 39.96
CA ALA A 859 12.13 -5.92 39.98
C ALA A 859 11.30 -6.76 38.99
N GLN A 860 11.91 -7.52 38.08
CA GLN A 860 11.20 -8.28 37.05
C GLN A 860 11.68 -9.75 37.03
N PRO A 861 10.81 -10.70 36.63
CA PRO A 861 11.23 -12.06 36.34
C PRO A 861 12.35 -12.10 35.32
N LEU A 862 13.22 -13.11 35.41
CA LEU A 862 14.28 -13.31 34.44
C LEU A 862 13.70 -13.54 33.04
N PRO A 863 14.24 -12.90 31.98
CA PRO A 863 13.73 -13.13 30.64
C PRO A 863 14.02 -14.57 30.21
N ARG A 864 12.97 -15.30 29.83
CA ARG A 864 13.00 -16.76 29.63
C ARG A 864 14.02 -17.20 28.56
N CYS A 865 13.91 -16.70 27.33
CA CYS A 865 14.78 -17.14 26.22
C CYS A 865 16.24 -16.73 26.37
N SER A 866 16.53 -15.47 26.71
CA SER A 866 17.92 -15.03 26.86
C SER A 866 18.61 -15.68 28.06
N SER A 867 17.88 -15.95 29.14
CA SER A 867 18.44 -16.69 30.28
C SER A 867 18.69 -18.16 29.91
N TYR A 868 17.75 -18.81 29.22
CA TYR A 868 17.92 -20.17 28.69
C TYR A 868 19.19 -20.28 27.85
N LEU A 869 19.30 -19.45 26.79
CA LEU A 869 20.46 -19.47 25.90
C LEU A 869 21.77 -19.13 26.62
N ALA A 870 21.77 -18.22 27.60
CA ALA A 870 22.98 -17.85 28.33
C ALA A 870 23.48 -18.94 29.30
N MET A 871 22.64 -19.94 29.63
CA MET A 871 23.00 -21.06 30.51
C MET A 871 23.52 -22.29 29.76
N LEU A 872 23.31 -22.34 28.45
CA LEU A 872 23.73 -23.47 27.61
C LEU A 872 25.26 -23.60 27.57
N LYS A 873 25.73 -24.83 27.49
CA LYS A 873 27.13 -25.20 27.35
C LYS A 873 27.36 -25.81 25.96
N GLN A 874 28.62 -25.88 25.57
CA GLN A 874 29.01 -26.63 24.39
C GLN A 874 28.49 -28.09 24.49
N GLY A 875 27.89 -28.57 23.40
CA GLY A 875 27.26 -29.89 23.33
C GLY A 875 25.80 -29.93 23.79
N ASP A 876 25.27 -28.86 24.40
CA ASP A 876 23.82 -28.73 24.59
C ASP A 876 23.13 -28.47 23.24
N ALA A 877 21.82 -28.63 23.16
CA ALA A 877 21.07 -28.41 21.93
C ALA A 877 19.92 -27.42 22.13
N ILE A 878 19.58 -26.69 21.06
CA ILE A 878 18.41 -25.83 21.00
C ILE A 878 17.48 -26.25 19.89
N ARG A 879 16.22 -25.86 19.98
CA ARG A 879 15.26 -25.98 18.89
C ARG A 879 15.06 -24.62 18.22
N ALA A 880 15.23 -24.56 16.91
CA ALA A 880 15.15 -23.32 16.15
C ALA A 880 14.58 -23.50 14.75
N SER A 881 14.04 -22.41 14.22
CA SER A 881 13.58 -22.27 12.84
C SER A 881 14.20 -21.02 12.21
N PHE A 882 14.32 -20.98 10.90
CA PHE A 882 14.93 -19.86 10.17
C PHE A 882 13.90 -19.13 9.30
N TYR A 883 14.08 -17.82 9.22
CA TYR A 883 13.16 -16.89 8.58
C TYR A 883 13.96 -15.92 7.72
N GLN A 884 13.36 -15.46 6.63
CA GLN A 884 13.98 -14.46 5.79
C GLN A 884 14.11 -13.13 6.55
N SER A 885 15.31 -12.56 6.56
CA SER A 885 15.55 -11.22 7.12
C SER A 885 15.36 -10.16 6.04
N SER A 886 14.99 -8.95 6.46
CA SER A 886 15.04 -7.76 5.59
C SER A 886 16.47 -7.27 5.35
N PHE A 887 17.42 -7.68 6.19
CA PHE A 887 18.83 -7.33 6.11
C PHE A 887 19.55 -8.28 5.17
N VAL A 888 19.20 -8.21 3.89
CA VAL A 888 19.86 -9.01 2.85
C VAL A 888 21.09 -8.28 2.34
N PHE A 889 22.23 -8.99 2.30
CA PHE A 889 23.46 -8.46 1.72
C PHE A 889 23.32 -8.36 0.19
N PRO A 890 23.61 -7.20 -0.43
CA PRO A 890 23.38 -7.01 -1.86
C PRO A 890 24.55 -7.55 -2.69
N PHE A 891 24.65 -8.88 -2.84
CA PHE A 891 25.71 -9.53 -3.63
C PHE A 891 25.70 -9.11 -5.11
N HIS A 892 24.52 -8.86 -5.68
CA HIS A 892 24.34 -8.48 -7.08
C HIS A 892 24.57 -6.98 -7.34
N ASP A 893 24.66 -6.17 -6.28
CA ASP A 893 24.77 -4.72 -6.38
C ASP A 893 25.91 -4.19 -5.49
N ARG A 894 26.95 -3.69 -6.14
CA ARG A 894 28.19 -3.21 -5.49
C ARG A 894 28.13 -1.75 -5.05
N ARG A 895 26.94 -1.15 -4.94
CA ARG A 895 26.80 0.19 -4.38
C ARG A 895 27.36 0.24 -2.95
N PRO A 896 27.87 1.42 -2.51
CA PRO A 896 28.37 1.60 -1.15
C PRO A 896 27.35 1.19 -0.10
N ILE A 897 27.83 0.68 1.03
CA ILE A 897 26.98 0.30 2.17
C ILE A 897 27.36 1.08 3.43
N MET A 898 26.35 1.52 4.17
CA MET A 898 26.52 2.20 5.45
C MET A 898 25.70 1.44 6.49
N LEU A 899 26.40 0.93 7.50
CA LEU A 899 25.85 0.09 8.56
C LEU A 899 25.79 0.93 9.84
N ILE A 900 24.63 1.03 10.46
CA ILE A 900 24.39 1.91 11.62
C ILE A 900 23.75 1.10 12.74
N SER A 901 24.46 0.89 13.84
CA SER A 901 23.94 0.11 14.97
C SER A 901 24.41 0.56 16.33
N ALA A 902 23.72 0.09 17.38
CA ALA A 902 24.17 0.24 18.76
C ALA A 902 23.97 -1.05 19.55
N GLY A 903 24.90 -1.36 20.44
CA GLY A 903 24.86 -2.57 21.29
C GLY A 903 24.75 -3.85 20.46
N THR A 904 23.79 -4.71 20.79
CA THR A 904 23.53 -5.97 20.06
C THR A 904 23.01 -5.76 18.64
N GLY A 905 22.72 -4.51 18.24
CA GLY A 905 22.42 -4.13 16.85
C GLY A 905 23.54 -4.45 15.86
N ILE A 906 24.74 -4.76 16.35
CA ILE A 906 25.88 -5.18 15.52
C ILE A 906 25.68 -6.56 14.88
N ALA A 907 24.73 -7.37 15.38
CA ALA A 907 24.54 -8.76 14.97
C ALA A 907 24.53 -8.97 13.44
N PRO A 908 23.59 -8.39 12.66
CA PRO A 908 23.59 -8.59 11.20
C PRO A 908 24.84 -8.01 10.52
N PHE A 909 25.45 -6.97 11.11
CA PHE A 909 26.60 -6.32 10.50
C PHE A 909 27.89 -7.11 10.69
N ARG A 910 27.98 -7.95 11.71
CA ARG A 910 29.03 -8.96 11.78
C ARG A 910 28.93 -9.94 10.60
N ALA A 911 27.72 -10.41 10.28
CA ALA A 911 27.51 -11.26 9.09
C ALA A 911 27.87 -10.51 7.79
N PHE A 912 27.46 -9.25 7.65
CA PHE A 912 27.81 -8.44 6.47
C PHE A 912 29.31 -8.19 6.35
N LEU A 913 30.04 -8.05 7.47
CA LEU A 913 31.49 -7.91 7.43
C LEU A 913 32.16 -9.19 6.91
N GLN A 914 31.64 -10.36 7.27
CA GLN A 914 32.09 -11.64 6.73
C GLN A 914 31.76 -11.77 5.23
N ASP A 915 30.58 -11.31 4.80
CA ASP A 915 30.22 -11.26 3.38
C ASP A 915 31.10 -10.29 2.57
N LEU A 916 31.44 -9.13 3.14
CA LEU A 916 32.38 -8.19 2.54
C LEU A 916 33.79 -8.76 2.43
N GLU A 917 34.25 -9.48 3.46
CA GLU A 917 35.56 -10.15 3.46
C GLU A 917 35.60 -11.22 2.37
N HIS A 918 34.55 -12.05 2.28
CA HIS A 918 34.39 -13.01 1.19
C HIS A 918 34.34 -12.33 -0.20
N GLU A 919 33.63 -11.21 -0.34
CA GLU A 919 33.59 -10.44 -1.59
C GLU A 919 34.98 -9.88 -1.95
N ASN A 920 35.75 -9.39 -0.98
CA ASN A 920 37.10 -8.88 -1.17
C ASN A 920 38.08 -9.98 -1.62
N ASP A 921 37.98 -11.17 -1.01
CA ASP A 921 38.83 -12.32 -1.35
C ASP A 921 38.51 -12.87 -2.74
N THR A 922 37.23 -12.97 -3.10
CA THR A 922 36.79 -13.51 -4.39
C THR A 922 36.85 -12.48 -5.52
N SER A 923 36.86 -11.18 -5.20
CA SER A 923 36.83 -10.07 -6.16
C SER A 923 37.83 -8.94 -5.84
N PRO A 924 39.15 -9.22 -5.74
CA PRO A 924 40.15 -8.28 -5.20
C PRO A 924 40.35 -6.99 -6.01
N HIS A 925 39.83 -6.93 -7.24
CA HIS A 925 39.90 -5.75 -8.11
C HIS A 925 38.67 -4.83 -8.04
N HIS A 926 37.68 -5.16 -7.21
CA HIS A 926 36.37 -4.50 -7.19
C HIS A 926 35.90 -4.23 -5.75
N HIS A 927 36.61 -3.35 -5.05
CA HIS A 927 36.26 -2.90 -3.69
C HIS A 927 34.93 -2.14 -3.66
N ARG A 928 33.99 -2.52 -2.78
CA ARG A 928 32.80 -1.72 -2.48
C ARG A 928 33.05 -0.86 -1.24
N PRO A 929 32.74 0.46 -1.27
CA PRO A 929 32.91 1.28 -0.09
C PRO A 929 31.95 0.84 1.04
N ALA A 930 32.48 0.61 2.23
CA ALA A 930 31.72 0.17 3.39
C ALA A 930 32.04 1.03 4.62
N TYR A 931 30.99 1.51 5.29
CA TYR A 931 31.10 2.34 6.49
C TYR A 931 30.30 1.74 7.64
N LEU A 932 30.87 1.70 8.83
CA LEU A 932 30.17 1.27 10.05
C LEU A 932 30.14 2.38 11.09
N PHE A 933 28.94 2.72 11.56
CA PHE A 933 28.68 3.59 12.70
C PHE A 933 28.14 2.73 13.85
N TYR A 934 28.94 2.58 14.90
CA TYR A 934 28.64 1.74 16.05
C TYR A 934 28.57 2.52 17.36
N GLY A 935 27.56 2.25 18.18
CA GLY A 935 27.39 2.87 19.49
C GLY A 935 27.44 1.85 20.62
N CYS A 936 28.24 2.13 21.65
CA CYS A 936 28.25 1.37 22.90
C CYS A 936 28.47 2.31 24.09
N ARG A 937 28.64 1.78 25.31
CA ARG A 937 28.84 2.60 26.50
C ARG A 937 30.31 2.84 26.75
N GLU A 938 31.09 1.77 26.84
CA GLU A 938 32.49 1.82 27.24
C GLU A 938 33.28 0.79 26.44
N ALA A 939 34.45 1.20 25.94
CA ALA A 939 35.33 0.35 25.14
C ALA A 939 35.69 -0.97 25.85
N SER A 940 35.90 -0.93 27.16
CA SER A 940 36.30 -2.10 27.97
C SER A 940 35.13 -2.99 28.41
N VAL A 941 33.88 -2.60 28.17
CA VAL A 941 32.70 -3.27 28.74
C VAL A 941 31.82 -3.86 27.65
N ASP A 942 31.43 -3.06 26.66
CA ASP A 942 30.40 -3.43 25.68
C ASP A 942 30.73 -3.01 24.24
N PHE A 943 32.01 -2.84 23.90
CA PHE A 943 32.48 -2.76 22.51
C PHE A 943 32.54 -4.16 21.87
N LEU A 944 31.36 -4.66 21.52
CA LEU A 944 31.17 -6.01 20.99
C LEU A 944 31.98 -6.22 19.70
N TYR A 945 32.69 -7.34 19.62
CA TYR A 945 33.53 -7.72 18.48
C TYR A 945 34.60 -6.68 18.11
N GLY A 946 35.06 -5.86 19.05
CA GLY A 946 35.97 -4.74 18.78
C GLY A 946 37.22 -5.11 17.97
N GLU A 947 37.84 -6.26 18.24
CA GLU A 947 39.00 -6.75 17.47
C GLU A 947 38.64 -7.16 16.03
N GLU A 948 37.46 -7.77 15.81
CA GLU A 948 36.99 -8.08 14.45
C GLU A 948 36.70 -6.79 13.66
N LEU A 949 36.05 -5.81 14.30
CA LEU A 949 35.73 -4.52 13.67
C LEU A 949 36.98 -3.71 13.34
N GLN A 950 37.98 -3.72 14.22
CA GLN A 950 39.28 -3.09 13.97
C GLN A 950 40.03 -3.79 12.84
N ARG A 951 40.08 -5.13 12.85
CA ARG A 951 40.69 -5.90 11.76
C ARG A 951 40.03 -5.62 10.42
N ALA A 952 38.70 -5.58 10.37
CA ALA A 952 37.97 -5.25 9.13
C ALA A 952 38.35 -3.86 8.60
N ARG A 953 38.57 -2.88 9.48
CA ARG A 953 39.10 -1.57 9.05
C ARG A 953 40.53 -1.67 8.55
N ASP A 954 41.40 -2.35 9.29
CA ASP A 954 42.84 -2.41 8.99
C ASP A 954 43.14 -3.24 7.73
N SER A 955 42.31 -4.24 7.42
CA SER A 955 42.38 -5.05 6.19
C SER A 955 41.68 -4.40 4.99
N GLY A 956 41.00 -3.27 5.19
CA GLY A 956 40.28 -2.57 4.12
C GLY A 956 38.91 -3.15 3.77
N VAL A 957 38.37 -4.08 4.58
CA VAL A 957 36.96 -4.51 4.49
C VAL A 957 36.01 -3.35 4.84
N LEU A 958 36.37 -2.52 5.81
CA LEU A 958 35.70 -1.26 6.13
C LEU A 958 36.58 -0.06 5.78
N ASP A 959 36.06 0.86 4.97
CA ASP A 959 36.74 2.13 4.68
C ASP A 959 36.74 3.05 5.90
N LYS A 960 35.64 3.05 6.67
CA LYS A 960 35.55 3.80 7.92
C LYS A 960 34.79 3.04 8.99
N LEU A 961 35.34 3.12 10.21
CA LEU A 961 34.70 2.69 11.44
C LEU A 961 34.56 3.91 12.36
N HIS A 962 33.32 4.28 12.67
CA HIS A 962 32.97 5.31 13.65
C HIS A 962 32.40 4.62 14.89
N VAL A 963 33.04 4.80 16.04
CA VAL A 963 32.56 4.24 17.32
C VAL A 963 32.27 5.38 18.28
N GLU A 964 31.08 5.37 18.88
CA GLU A 964 30.67 6.35 19.88
C GLU A 964 30.45 5.66 21.24
N PHE A 965 31.04 6.26 22.28
CA PHE A 965 30.96 5.78 23.65
C PHE A 965 30.11 6.74 24.50
N SER A 966 29.01 6.22 25.05
CA SER A 966 28.06 7.03 25.83
C SER A 966 28.34 7.05 27.35
N GLY A 967 29.28 6.23 27.83
CA GLY A 967 29.59 6.00 29.24
C GLY A 967 31.00 6.35 29.68
N GLU A 968 31.91 6.77 28.78
CA GLU A 968 33.27 7.16 29.18
C GLU A 968 33.26 8.38 30.12
N ASN A 969 33.83 8.19 31.31
CA ASN A 969 33.97 9.26 32.31
C ASN A 969 34.83 10.40 31.72
N ASP A 970 34.44 11.64 32.02
CA ASP A 970 35.08 12.89 31.58
C ASP A 970 34.84 13.34 30.12
N GLN A 971 34.04 12.60 29.33
CA GLN A 971 33.61 13.01 27.98
C GLN A 971 32.09 13.32 27.94
N PRO A 972 31.63 14.24 27.07
CA PRO A 972 30.20 14.40 26.81
C PRO A 972 29.60 13.10 26.26
N LYS A 973 28.41 12.70 26.73
CA LYS A 973 27.72 11.52 26.21
C LYS A 973 27.42 11.70 24.73
N ARG A 974 27.96 10.82 23.90
CA ARG A 974 27.74 10.80 22.45
C ARG A 974 27.12 9.47 22.01
N TYR A 975 26.35 9.53 20.95
CA TYR A 975 25.64 8.41 20.36
C TYR A 975 25.85 8.37 18.85
N VAL A 976 25.42 7.28 18.18
CA VAL A 976 25.60 7.11 16.73
C VAL A 976 24.99 8.25 15.90
N GLN A 977 23.86 8.82 16.32
CA GLN A 977 23.27 9.97 15.65
C GLN A 977 24.16 11.22 15.68
N ASP A 978 25.06 11.34 16.65
CA ASP A 978 26.01 12.44 16.75
C ASP A 978 27.17 12.22 15.77
N ALA A 979 27.69 10.99 15.66
CA ALA A 979 28.65 10.62 14.62
C ALA A 979 28.10 10.89 13.21
N LEU A 980 26.84 10.57 12.96
CA LEU A 980 26.18 10.84 11.68
C LEU A 980 26.06 12.35 11.38
N ARG A 981 25.85 13.18 12.41
CA ARG A 981 25.82 14.65 12.25
C ARG A 981 27.21 15.22 12.01
N ASP A 982 28.23 14.68 12.66
CA ASP A 982 29.62 15.08 12.46
C ASP A 982 30.10 14.68 11.06
N GLN A 983 29.64 13.52 10.58
CA GLN A 983 29.86 13.02 9.22
C GLN A 983 28.70 13.36 8.28
N SER A 984 27.98 14.47 8.52
CA SER A 984 26.77 14.82 7.75
C SER A 984 27.00 14.87 6.25
N GLU A 985 28.18 15.34 5.83
CA GLU A 985 28.56 15.39 4.42
C GLU A 985 28.67 13.99 3.82
N LEU A 986 29.31 13.05 4.54
CA LEU A 986 29.41 11.66 4.12
C LEU A 986 28.02 11.01 4.03
N VAL A 987 27.15 11.26 5.01
CA VAL A 987 25.79 10.71 5.03
C VAL A 987 24.96 11.22 3.85
N ALA A 988 24.97 12.53 3.61
CA ALA A 988 24.25 13.14 2.49
C ALA A 988 24.79 12.67 1.13
N ARG A 989 26.12 12.66 0.97
CA ARG A 989 26.79 12.13 -0.23
C ARG A 989 26.45 10.65 -0.45
N HIS A 990 26.53 9.82 0.59
CA HIS A 990 26.26 8.38 0.51
C HIS A 990 24.83 8.12 0.03
N LEU A 991 23.84 8.78 0.63
CA LEU A 991 22.43 8.52 0.32
C LEU A 991 21.99 9.13 -1.02
N LEU A 992 22.42 10.36 -1.32
CA LEU A 992 21.93 11.09 -2.50
C LEU A 992 22.88 10.94 -3.69
N ALA A 993 24.17 11.17 -3.49
CA ALA A 993 25.15 11.17 -4.58
C ALA A 993 25.69 9.78 -4.90
N ASP A 994 25.80 8.85 -3.93
CA ASP A 994 26.26 7.47 -4.15
C ASP A 994 25.08 6.48 -4.25
N GLU A 995 23.87 6.87 -3.84
CA GLU A 995 22.68 5.99 -3.77
C GLU A 995 23.00 4.68 -3.06
N GLY A 996 23.88 4.77 -2.07
CA GLY A 996 24.34 3.65 -1.27
C GLY A 996 23.24 3.19 -0.31
N TYR A 997 23.31 1.92 0.04
CA TYR A 997 22.41 1.32 1.02
C TYR A 997 22.75 1.81 2.42
N ILE A 998 21.73 2.12 3.22
CA ILE A 998 21.85 2.43 4.64
C ILE A 998 21.07 1.37 5.42
N TYR A 999 21.75 0.60 6.26
CA TYR A 999 21.14 -0.38 7.14
C TYR A 999 21.16 0.13 8.59
N VAL A 1000 20.03 0.08 9.29
CA VAL A 1000 19.90 0.58 10.67
C VAL A 1000 19.35 -0.49 11.61
N CYS A 1001 20.13 -0.88 12.60
CA CYS A 1001 19.83 -2.02 13.47
C CYS A 1001 20.01 -1.70 14.95
N GLY A 1002 18.98 -1.90 15.78
CA GLY A 1002 19.03 -1.59 17.21
C GLY A 1002 17.68 -1.20 17.81
N SER A 1003 17.67 -0.38 18.86
CA SER A 1003 16.41 -0.01 19.54
C SER A 1003 15.54 0.95 18.70
N LEU A 1004 14.23 0.91 18.94
CA LEU A 1004 13.28 1.87 18.33
C LEU A 1004 13.67 3.34 18.58
N ASP A 1005 14.18 3.66 19.77
CA ASP A 1005 14.66 5.02 20.10
C ASP A 1005 15.86 5.44 19.25
N MET A 1006 16.82 4.52 19.06
CA MET A 1006 17.99 4.75 18.22
C MET A 1006 17.57 4.95 16.76
N GLY A 1007 16.68 4.10 16.23
CA GLY A 1007 16.17 4.25 14.87
C GLY A 1007 15.49 5.61 14.63
N ARG A 1008 14.67 6.09 15.57
CA ARG A 1008 14.08 7.45 15.50
C ARG A 1008 15.14 8.55 15.51
N ALA A 1009 16.18 8.42 16.31
CA ALA A 1009 17.27 9.39 16.38
C ALA A 1009 18.12 9.42 15.10
N VAL A 1010 18.42 8.25 14.53
CA VAL A 1010 19.15 8.09 13.26
C VAL A 1010 18.35 8.68 12.11
N LYS A 1011 17.03 8.41 12.01
CA LYS A 1011 16.16 8.99 10.97
C LYS A 1011 16.26 10.52 10.97
N LYS A 1012 16.21 11.14 12.16
CA LYS A 1012 16.36 12.60 12.33
C LYS A 1012 17.76 13.09 11.97
N ALA A 1013 18.81 12.33 12.30
CA ALA A 1013 20.18 12.69 11.94
C ALA A 1013 20.43 12.64 10.44
N ILE A 1014 19.88 11.65 9.74
CA ILE A 1014 19.93 11.56 8.28
C ILE A 1014 19.21 12.77 7.68
N ALA A 1015 17.98 13.07 8.10
CA ALA A 1015 17.25 14.24 7.62
C ALA A 1015 18.03 15.55 7.86
N ALA A 1016 18.61 15.72 9.05
CA ALA A 1016 19.46 16.88 9.35
C ALA A 1016 20.71 16.96 8.46
N ALA A 1017 21.32 15.82 8.13
CA ALA A 1017 22.45 15.76 7.21
C ALA A 1017 22.05 16.18 5.79
N LEU A 1018 20.89 15.72 5.30
CA LEU A 1018 20.37 16.12 3.99
C LEU A 1018 20.08 17.62 3.93
N LEU A 1019 19.46 18.17 4.97
CA LEU A 1019 19.16 19.61 5.06
C LEU A 1019 20.42 20.47 5.13
N LYS A 1020 21.46 19.98 5.81
CA LYS A 1020 22.74 20.71 5.95
C LYS A 1020 23.56 20.69 4.66
N HIS A 1021 23.38 19.68 3.82
CA HIS A 1021 24.13 19.50 2.58
C HIS A 1021 23.21 19.44 1.35
N PRO A 1022 22.47 20.54 1.06
CA PRO A 1022 21.55 20.59 -0.07
C PRO A 1022 22.26 20.45 -1.43
N GLU A 1023 23.58 20.69 -1.50
CA GLU A 1023 24.40 20.52 -2.69
C GLU A 1023 24.35 19.10 -3.27
N TYR A 1024 24.13 18.08 -2.45
CA TYR A 1024 23.97 16.69 -2.93
C TYR A 1024 22.56 16.39 -3.46
N SER A 1025 21.63 17.33 -3.29
CA SER A 1025 20.25 17.27 -3.81
C SER A 1025 20.01 18.28 -4.94
N ASN A 1026 21.06 18.90 -5.49
CA ASN A 1026 20.95 20.03 -6.43
C ASN A 1026 20.10 21.19 -5.89
N GLY A 1027 20.04 21.37 -4.56
CA GLY A 1027 19.25 22.42 -3.92
C GLY A 1027 17.77 22.11 -3.73
N VAL A 1028 17.30 20.89 -3.99
CA VAL A 1028 15.89 20.49 -3.81
C VAL A 1028 15.49 20.43 -2.33
N ILE A 1029 16.40 20.00 -1.46
CA ILE A 1029 16.12 19.87 -0.01
C ILE A 1029 16.46 21.19 0.67
N THR A 1030 15.47 22.04 0.94
CA THR A 1030 15.69 23.35 1.57
C THR A 1030 15.02 23.50 2.93
N THR A 1031 14.06 22.64 3.24
CA THR A 1031 13.33 22.63 4.51
C THR A 1031 13.47 21.30 5.25
N GLN A 1032 13.20 21.33 6.55
CA GLN A 1032 13.16 20.11 7.37
C GLN A 1032 12.13 19.10 6.85
N GLU A 1033 10.99 19.58 6.35
CA GLU A 1033 9.93 18.75 5.80
C GLU A 1033 10.37 18.05 4.51
N ASP A 1034 11.09 18.75 3.62
CA ASP A 1034 11.69 18.15 2.43
C ASP A 1034 12.63 17.00 2.79
N ALA A 1035 13.50 17.22 3.78
CA ALA A 1035 14.45 16.21 4.22
C ALA A 1035 13.75 14.98 4.81
N GLU A 1036 12.72 15.17 5.63
CA GLU A 1036 11.93 14.08 6.22
C GLU A 1036 11.14 13.29 5.16
N ARG A 1037 10.61 13.98 4.15
CA ARG A 1037 9.95 13.37 2.99
C ARG A 1037 10.92 12.50 2.20
N VAL A 1038 12.12 13.00 1.89
CA VAL A 1038 13.15 12.22 1.17
C VAL A 1038 13.56 10.98 1.95
N VAL A 1039 13.78 11.09 3.26
CA VAL A 1039 14.09 9.91 4.10
C VAL A 1039 12.96 8.88 4.05
N THR A 1040 11.70 9.33 4.05
CA THR A 1040 10.53 8.44 3.94
C THR A 1040 10.44 7.78 2.56
N GLN A 1041 10.74 8.51 1.49
CA GLN A 1041 10.84 7.94 0.14
C GLN A 1041 11.96 6.90 0.02
N LYS A 1042 13.14 7.17 0.60
CA LYS A 1042 14.28 6.22 0.58
C LYS A 1042 14.04 4.97 1.44
N LEU A 1043 13.22 5.06 2.49
CA LEU A 1043 12.69 3.91 3.22
C LEU A 1043 11.74 3.09 2.35
N ALA A 1044 10.77 3.73 1.68
CA ALA A 1044 9.82 3.04 0.80
C ALA A 1044 10.52 2.37 -0.40
N GLY A 1045 11.56 3.01 -0.95
CA GLY A 1045 12.39 2.49 -2.04
C GLY A 1045 13.50 1.53 -1.61
N GLN A 1046 13.53 1.06 -0.36
CA GLN A 1046 14.50 0.09 0.17
C GLN A 1046 15.99 0.47 0.00
N LEU A 1047 16.30 1.78 0.03
CA LEU A 1047 17.68 2.27 0.16
C LEU A 1047 18.06 2.53 1.62
N ILE A 1048 17.07 2.79 2.46
CA ILE A 1048 17.21 2.74 3.91
C ILE A 1048 16.45 1.50 4.38
N ILE A 1049 17.15 0.55 4.98
CA ILE A 1049 16.59 -0.70 5.52
C ILE A 1049 16.74 -0.67 7.04
N THR A 1050 15.68 -1.01 7.78
CA THR A 1050 15.66 -0.93 9.24
C THR A 1050 15.14 -2.20 9.88
N GLU A 1051 15.84 -2.71 10.89
CA GLU A 1051 15.43 -3.84 11.71
C GLU A 1051 15.60 -3.44 13.16
N LEU A 1052 14.49 -3.02 13.77
CA LEU A 1052 14.45 -2.37 15.07
C LEU A 1052 13.63 -3.21 16.06
N TRP A 1053 14.06 -3.25 17.32
CA TRP A 1053 13.45 -4.04 18.39
C TRP A 1053 13.25 -3.29 19.70
#